data_AF-A0A3D4RZP3-F1
#
_entry.id   AF-A0A3D4RZP3-F1
#
_cell.length_a   1.000
_cell.length_b   1.000
_cell.length_c   1.000
_cell.angle_alpha   90.00
_cell.angle_beta   90.00
_cell.angle_gamma   90.00
#
_symmetry.space_group_name_H-M   'P 1'
#
loop_
_entity.id
_entity.type
_entity.pdbx_description
1 polymer ?
#
loop_
_entity_poly.entity_id
_entity_poly.type
_entity_poly.pdbx_seq_one_letter_code
_entity_poly.pdbx_strand_id
1 'polypeptide(L)'
;MSTLCRGILLGLIAGLCSGLLSLTPWLTRLEDSIGLSWLFLLRGERTPGNVVVVALDRASIDRLGLDPEHQRWPRDLHARLLQRLQQAGVELVVFDVFFERSRNTDSDRRFAAAIQEFGKVLLFADLKRRVEQRGSIALVTESEVPPHALFATQALCNAPFVVPDRPGAVTDYWAFKPGAGGAISLPVCAFHLHLLLHRPDAFTALRQLDRRLLHLPEHVQALTPGMLNRITRDIREILVNNRALGERLQAKAGDERLLSAFVQLHTGPALQPINYYGPPRSISTLSFWTLLEMSDEQLAALRDKAVFIGVSEDAKWERLDTLHSAFTRDETAYRIGGVEVCATIFSNLVGNELIKRASAIERFALHMLLGFAAALLGRLLPPLPALATGSLLAASYSTATVQLFSCCHLALPLLMPLATALAPSLIAGLLLGHQATAAEKRRLTQAFIRYLPERKVAQLVERIVRVPGTERVSGICLLSDIEKYTSLSERLEPEHLNQLVNEFFATVFTEVECRDGQVSQLVGDSVLALWIDRGSSREHCTRSCHAALALLQAVDAYNRDHPEVQMPLRVGMHYGEFVMADLSTQTHSEYRPVGDMINTASRLEAANKQLGTYLIVSEPIVRGAEGLIFRELGLFRVTNKRNPLRLYAPLGEIKELEPDSTDLIDAYDAALRLFRARCWQGASSAFQSILERWPEDGPSKFHLQYSLRYQEMPPAEPWDGSLFLAK
;
A
#
# COMPACT_ATOMS: atom_id res chain seq x y z
N MET A 1 -13.38 15.12 -11.62
CA MET A 1 -13.29 14.69 -10.21
C MET A 1 -11.84 14.74 -9.77
N SER A 2 -11.55 15.42 -8.67
CA SER A 2 -10.20 15.45 -8.08
C SER A 2 -9.73 14.04 -7.69
N THR A 3 -8.42 13.87 -7.56
CA THR A 3 -7.79 12.63 -7.05
C THR A 3 -8.39 12.19 -5.71
N LEU A 4 -8.69 13.17 -4.85
CA LEU A 4 -9.36 12.99 -3.56
C LEU A 4 -10.78 12.43 -3.71
N CYS A 5 -11.62 12.99 -4.59
CA CYS A 5 -12.99 12.50 -4.79
C CYS A 5 -13.03 11.04 -5.28
N ARG A 6 -12.09 10.63 -6.15
CA ARG A 6 -11.99 9.23 -6.59
C ARG A 6 -11.52 8.31 -5.47
N GLY A 7 -10.62 8.79 -4.60
CA GLY A 7 -10.18 8.05 -3.41
C GLY A 7 -11.29 7.82 -2.41
N ILE A 8 -12.09 8.86 -2.12
CA ILE A 8 -13.26 8.77 -1.25
C ILE A 8 -14.28 7.78 -1.82
N LEU A 9 -14.59 7.85 -3.12
CA LEU A 9 -15.53 6.93 -3.76
C LEU A 9 -15.04 5.47 -3.70
N LEU A 10 -13.76 5.24 -3.97
CA LEU A 10 -13.16 3.92 -3.85
C LEU A 10 -13.24 3.38 -2.42
N GLY A 11 -12.89 4.21 -1.44
CA GLY A 11 -12.96 3.83 -0.04
C GLY A 11 -14.39 3.51 0.40
N LEU A 12 -15.38 4.27 -0.09
CA LEU A 12 -16.79 4.00 0.20
C LEU A 12 -17.23 2.66 -0.41
N ILE A 13 -16.85 2.37 -1.66
CA ILE A 13 -17.19 1.10 -2.32
C ILE A 13 -16.49 -0.08 -1.63
N ALA A 14 -15.19 0.02 -1.38
CA ALA A 14 -14.41 -1.05 -0.75
C ALA A 14 -14.88 -1.32 0.69
N GLY A 15 -15.09 -0.25 1.46
CA GLY A 15 -15.65 -0.32 2.81
C GLY A 15 -17.06 -0.91 2.81
N LEU A 16 -17.94 -0.51 1.89
CA LEU A 16 -19.29 -1.05 1.76
C LEU A 16 -19.27 -2.54 1.42
N CYS A 17 -18.47 -2.97 0.45
CA CYS A 17 -18.34 -4.38 0.07
C CYS A 17 -17.87 -5.25 1.24
N SER A 18 -16.84 -4.79 1.96
CA SER A 18 -16.34 -5.48 3.14
C SER A 18 -17.36 -5.50 4.30
N GLY A 19 -18.04 -4.37 4.51
CA GLY A 19 -19.14 -4.26 5.46
C GLY A 19 -20.25 -5.28 5.17
N LEU A 20 -20.71 -5.36 3.92
CA LEU A 20 -21.72 -6.35 3.51
C LEU A 20 -21.23 -7.79 3.69
N LEU A 21 -19.96 -8.07 3.38
CA LEU A 21 -19.36 -9.39 3.61
C LEU A 21 -19.36 -9.76 5.10
N SER A 22 -19.15 -8.79 5.99
CA SER A 22 -19.18 -8.99 7.44
C SER A 22 -20.54 -9.39 8.02
N LEU A 23 -21.62 -9.13 7.28
CA LEU A 23 -22.97 -9.55 7.65
C LEU A 23 -23.24 -11.03 7.33
N THR A 24 -22.34 -11.69 6.59
CA THR A 24 -22.57 -13.08 6.19
C THR A 24 -22.34 -14.06 7.35
N PRO A 25 -23.19 -15.11 7.49
CA PRO A 25 -23.00 -16.16 8.48
C PRO A 25 -21.70 -16.96 8.31
N TRP A 26 -21.11 -16.92 7.11
CA TRP A 26 -19.86 -17.61 6.83
C TRP A 26 -18.67 -16.89 7.46
N LEU A 27 -18.53 -15.58 7.22
CA LEU A 27 -17.42 -14.79 7.76
C LEU A 27 -17.48 -14.71 9.29
N THR A 28 -18.68 -14.54 9.84
CA THR A 28 -18.89 -14.50 11.30
C THR A 28 -18.53 -15.82 11.97
N ARG A 29 -18.84 -16.97 11.35
CA ARG A 29 -18.42 -18.29 11.88
C ARG A 29 -16.91 -18.48 11.85
N LEU A 30 -16.21 -17.98 10.83
CA LEU A 30 -14.76 -18.02 10.77
C LEU A 30 -14.11 -17.13 11.84
N GLU A 31 -14.68 -15.95 12.08
CA GLU A 31 -14.22 -15.07 13.14
C GLU A 31 -14.44 -15.70 14.53
N ASP A 32 -15.63 -16.28 14.76
CA ASP A 32 -15.95 -16.93 16.04
C ASP A 32 -15.05 -18.16 16.30
N SER A 33 -14.66 -18.92 15.27
CA SER A 33 -13.81 -20.10 15.44
C SER A 33 -12.31 -19.76 15.57
N ILE A 34 -11.81 -18.85 14.74
CA ILE A 34 -10.38 -18.53 14.68
C ILE A 34 -10.08 -17.27 15.48
N GLY A 35 -10.75 -16.17 15.18
CA GLY A 35 -10.46 -14.85 15.76
C GLY A 35 -10.64 -14.80 17.28
N LEU A 36 -11.71 -15.39 17.80
CA LEU A 36 -11.93 -15.46 19.25
C LEU A 36 -10.84 -16.28 19.96
N SER A 37 -10.39 -17.38 19.35
CA SER A 37 -9.28 -18.19 19.88
C SER A 37 -7.97 -17.38 19.96
N TRP A 38 -7.69 -16.55 18.94
CA TRP A 38 -6.54 -15.63 18.97
C TRP A 38 -6.67 -14.56 20.06
N LEU A 39 -7.89 -14.05 20.32
CA LEU A 39 -8.09 -13.09 21.41
C LEU A 39 -7.78 -13.68 22.79
N PHE A 40 -8.15 -14.94 23.03
CA PHE A 40 -7.79 -15.64 24.25
C PHE A 40 -6.27 -15.81 24.38
N LEU A 41 -5.60 -16.23 23.31
CA LEU A 41 -4.15 -16.41 23.29
C LEU A 41 -3.39 -15.09 23.53
N LEU A 42 -3.82 -14.00 22.89
CA LEU A 42 -3.17 -12.70 23.00
C LEU A 42 -3.42 -12.03 24.35
N ARG A 43 -4.58 -12.28 24.98
CA ARG A 43 -4.86 -11.83 26.35
C ARG A 43 -4.00 -12.57 27.38
N GLY A 44 -3.66 -13.82 27.11
CA GLY A 44 -2.91 -14.67 28.01
C GLY A 44 -3.77 -15.36 29.09
N GLU A 45 -3.09 -16.16 29.90
CA GLU A 45 -3.67 -17.01 30.93
C GLU A 45 -4.05 -16.22 32.18
N ARG A 46 -5.12 -16.67 32.82
CA ARG A 46 -5.69 -16.11 34.05
C ARG A 46 -6.10 -17.27 34.97
N THR A 47 -6.18 -17.01 36.27
CA THR A 47 -6.64 -18.00 37.25
C THR A 47 -7.76 -17.41 38.10
N PRO A 48 -8.98 -17.97 38.08
CA PRO A 48 -10.06 -17.52 38.95
C PRO A 48 -9.83 -17.99 40.40
N GLY A 49 -10.21 -17.16 41.38
CA GLY A 49 -9.97 -17.44 42.82
C GLY A 49 -11.16 -18.02 43.59
N ASN A 50 -12.37 -17.95 43.02
CA ASN A 50 -13.65 -18.24 43.67
C ASN A 50 -14.16 -19.68 43.45
N VAL A 51 -13.49 -20.48 42.62
CA VAL A 51 -13.95 -21.81 42.22
C VAL A 51 -12.81 -22.83 42.22
N VAL A 52 -13.12 -24.06 42.61
CA VAL A 52 -12.20 -25.20 42.60
C VAL A 52 -12.88 -26.38 41.92
N VAL A 53 -12.13 -27.09 41.08
CA VAL A 53 -12.58 -28.35 40.48
C VAL A 53 -12.02 -29.51 41.31
N VAL A 54 -12.87 -30.49 41.62
CA VAL A 54 -12.48 -31.78 42.18
C VAL A 54 -12.63 -32.83 41.08
N ALA A 55 -11.49 -33.29 40.59
CA ALA A 55 -11.37 -34.19 39.47
C ALA A 55 -11.64 -35.64 39.87
N LEU A 56 -12.61 -36.26 39.20
CA LEU A 56 -12.73 -37.71 39.13
C LEU A 56 -11.72 -38.20 38.07
N ASP A 57 -10.50 -38.47 38.54
CA ASP A 57 -9.34 -38.73 37.70
C ASP A 57 -8.72 -40.10 37.91
N ARG A 58 -7.75 -40.43 37.06
CA ARG A 58 -7.01 -41.69 37.15
C ARG A 58 -6.16 -41.80 38.40
N ALA A 59 -5.61 -40.70 38.90
CA ALA A 59 -4.88 -40.70 40.16
C ALA A 59 -5.77 -41.21 41.32
N SER A 60 -7.04 -40.83 41.32
CA SER A 60 -8.02 -41.30 42.31
C SER A 60 -8.37 -42.77 42.12
N ILE A 61 -8.51 -43.22 40.87
CA ILE A 61 -8.73 -44.65 40.54
C ILE A 61 -7.58 -45.50 41.09
N ASP A 62 -6.35 -45.13 40.75
CA ASP A 62 -5.15 -45.88 41.08
C ASP A 62 -4.87 -45.86 42.59
N ARG A 63 -5.07 -44.71 43.25
CA ARG A 63 -4.82 -44.53 44.69
C ARG A 63 -5.85 -45.23 45.58
N LEU A 64 -7.13 -45.16 45.21
CA LEU A 64 -8.24 -45.66 46.03
C LEU A 64 -8.75 -47.03 45.58
N GLY A 65 -8.20 -47.61 44.51
CA GLY A 65 -8.60 -48.90 43.97
C GLY A 65 -10.03 -48.90 43.42
N LEU A 66 -10.42 -47.84 42.71
CA LEU A 66 -11.79 -47.65 42.24
C LEU A 66 -12.05 -48.27 40.88
N ASP A 67 -13.32 -48.46 40.56
CA ASP A 67 -13.71 -48.85 39.20
C ASP A 67 -13.31 -47.73 38.22
N PRO A 68 -12.77 -48.07 37.03
CA PRO A 68 -12.49 -47.08 36.01
C PRO A 68 -13.70 -46.20 35.74
N GLU A 69 -14.90 -46.77 35.57
CA GLU A 69 -16.12 -46.01 35.32
C GLU A 69 -16.55 -45.20 36.56
N HIS A 70 -16.38 -43.88 36.52
CA HIS A 70 -16.68 -42.95 37.62
C HIS A 70 -18.13 -43.07 38.14
N GLN A 71 -19.09 -43.41 37.26
CA GLN A 71 -20.49 -43.64 37.64
C GLN A 71 -20.66 -44.82 38.63
N ARG A 72 -19.65 -45.71 38.70
CA ARG A 72 -19.58 -46.89 39.56
C ARG A 72 -18.87 -46.66 40.89
N TRP A 73 -18.32 -45.48 41.13
CA TRP A 73 -17.65 -45.19 42.38
C TRP A 73 -18.63 -45.31 43.58
N PRO A 74 -18.21 -45.90 44.71
CA PRO A 74 -19.05 -46.06 45.89
C PRO A 74 -19.65 -44.74 46.39
N ARG A 75 -20.94 -44.72 46.70
CA ARG A 75 -21.62 -43.51 47.21
C ARG A 75 -21.11 -43.06 48.57
N ASP A 76 -20.58 -43.98 49.38
CA ASP A 76 -19.90 -43.66 50.64
C ASP A 76 -18.70 -42.72 50.44
N LEU A 77 -17.99 -42.81 49.31
CA LEU A 77 -16.87 -41.90 49.03
C LEU A 77 -17.37 -40.49 48.73
N HIS A 78 -18.46 -40.36 47.95
CA HIS A 78 -19.07 -39.06 47.70
C HIS A 78 -19.68 -38.45 48.97
N ALA A 79 -20.25 -39.27 49.85
CA ALA A 79 -20.74 -38.83 51.16
C ALA A 79 -19.61 -38.31 52.05
N ARG A 80 -18.49 -39.06 52.14
CA ARG A 80 -17.28 -38.62 52.85
C ARG A 80 -16.69 -37.34 52.26
N LEU A 81 -16.68 -37.22 50.94
CA LEU A 81 -16.22 -36.00 50.28
C LEU A 81 -17.05 -34.79 50.70
N LEU A 82 -18.39 -34.91 50.69
CA LEU A 82 -19.28 -33.83 51.14
C LEU A 82 -19.02 -33.44 52.60
N GLN A 83 -18.79 -34.40 53.49
CA GLN A 83 -18.45 -34.12 54.88
C GLN A 83 -17.13 -33.34 55.01
N ARG A 84 -16.09 -33.70 54.24
CA ARG A 84 -14.81 -32.97 54.21
C ARG A 84 -14.99 -31.55 53.67
N LEU A 85 -15.78 -31.38 52.60
CA LEU A 85 -16.10 -30.06 52.03
C LEU A 85 -16.91 -29.18 53.02
N GLN A 86 -17.80 -29.80 53.80
CA GLN A 86 -18.55 -29.11 54.85
C GLN A 86 -17.62 -28.62 55.96
N GLN A 87 -16.70 -29.46 56.42
CA GLN A 87 -15.67 -29.09 57.39
C GLN A 87 -14.78 -27.94 56.88
N ALA A 88 -14.49 -27.94 55.58
CA ALA A 88 -13.71 -26.89 54.93
C ALA A 88 -14.44 -25.53 54.83
N GLY A 89 -15.77 -25.50 55.06
CA GLY A 89 -16.56 -24.28 54.92
C GLY A 89 -16.77 -23.85 53.46
N VAL A 90 -16.92 -24.83 52.56
CA VAL A 90 -17.21 -24.60 51.14
C VAL A 90 -18.57 -23.93 50.95
N GLU A 91 -18.65 -23.01 49.99
CA GLU A 91 -19.84 -22.22 49.75
C GLU A 91 -20.98 -23.08 49.19
N LEU A 92 -20.72 -23.81 48.11
CA LEU A 92 -21.68 -24.67 47.43
C LEU A 92 -20.96 -25.80 46.71
N VAL A 93 -21.66 -26.90 46.44
CA VAL A 93 -21.11 -28.06 45.74
C VAL A 93 -21.96 -28.40 44.52
N VAL A 94 -21.31 -28.56 43.38
CA VAL A 94 -21.92 -28.95 42.11
C VAL A 94 -21.36 -30.29 41.69
N PHE A 95 -22.21 -31.30 41.51
CA PHE A 95 -21.83 -32.57 40.92
C PHE A 95 -22.18 -32.58 39.42
N ASP A 96 -21.16 -32.52 38.57
CA ASP A 96 -21.25 -32.83 37.15
C ASP A 96 -21.07 -34.33 36.92
N VAL A 97 -21.96 -35.12 37.55
CA VAL A 97 -21.96 -36.58 37.53
C VAL A 97 -23.39 -37.06 37.48
N PHE A 98 -23.71 -37.93 36.52
CA PHE A 98 -25.06 -38.46 36.40
C PHE A 98 -25.28 -39.69 37.30
N PHE A 99 -25.98 -39.49 38.41
CA PHE A 99 -26.34 -40.56 39.35
C PHE A 99 -27.64 -41.28 38.94
N GLU A 100 -27.62 -42.02 37.82
CA GLU A 100 -28.83 -42.59 37.19
C GLU A 100 -29.57 -43.62 38.06
N ARG A 101 -28.83 -44.57 38.67
CA ARG A 101 -29.41 -45.76 39.32
C ARG A 101 -28.90 -45.94 40.74
N SER A 102 -29.76 -46.53 41.59
CA SER A 102 -29.35 -47.07 42.88
C SER A 102 -28.43 -48.28 42.68
N ARG A 103 -27.41 -48.42 43.54
CA ARG A 103 -26.42 -49.51 43.47
C ARG A 103 -26.34 -50.28 44.77
N ASN A 104 -26.18 -49.57 45.87
CA ASN A 104 -26.15 -50.12 47.22
C ASN A 104 -27.02 -49.24 48.10
N THR A 105 -28.10 -49.80 48.63
CA THR A 105 -29.14 -49.03 49.33
C THR A 105 -28.60 -48.28 50.56
N ASP A 106 -27.67 -48.86 51.31
CA ASP A 106 -27.12 -48.21 52.51
C ASP A 106 -26.13 -47.09 52.14
N SER A 107 -25.28 -47.34 51.15
CA SER A 107 -24.35 -46.34 50.58
C SER A 107 -25.11 -45.16 49.97
N ASP A 108 -26.17 -45.45 49.21
CA ASP A 108 -27.05 -44.46 48.59
C ASP A 108 -27.78 -43.62 49.65
N ARG A 109 -28.28 -44.25 50.73
CA ARG A 109 -28.91 -43.51 51.84
C ARG A 109 -27.93 -42.57 52.55
N ARG A 110 -26.69 -43.00 52.79
CA ARG A 110 -25.67 -42.13 53.41
C ARG A 110 -25.31 -40.95 52.53
N PHE A 111 -25.19 -41.16 51.21
CA PHE A 111 -24.94 -40.06 50.29
C PHE A 111 -26.12 -39.09 50.20
N ALA A 112 -27.35 -39.59 50.16
CA ALA A 112 -28.55 -38.76 50.21
C ALA A 112 -28.62 -37.94 51.50
N ALA A 113 -28.30 -38.54 52.66
CA ALA A 113 -28.20 -37.84 53.93
C ALA A 113 -27.11 -36.75 53.92
N ALA A 114 -25.93 -37.05 53.36
CA ALA A 114 -24.85 -36.08 53.24
C ALA A 114 -25.21 -34.90 52.31
N ILE A 115 -25.95 -35.14 51.21
CA ILE A 115 -26.49 -34.09 50.34
C ILE A 115 -27.42 -33.18 51.13
N GLN A 116 -28.34 -33.77 51.90
CA GLN A 116 -29.31 -33.04 52.71
C GLN A 116 -28.62 -32.22 53.83
N GLU A 117 -27.65 -32.82 54.52
CA GLU A 117 -26.89 -32.19 55.60
C GLU A 117 -26.05 -31.01 55.11
N PHE A 118 -25.45 -31.12 53.92
CA PHE A 118 -24.72 -30.01 53.31
C PHE A 118 -25.66 -28.87 52.86
N GLY A 119 -26.85 -29.22 52.36
CA GLY A 119 -27.95 -28.29 52.04
C GLY A 119 -27.77 -27.40 50.79
N LYS A 120 -26.53 -27.20 50.33
CA LYS A 120 -26.17 -26.35 49.17
C LYS A 120 -25.55 -27.17 48.02
N VAL A 121 -26.16 -28.32 47.72
CA VAL A 121 -25.69 -29.24 46.67
C VAL A 121 -26.58 -29.17 45.42
N LEU A 122 -25.95 -29.09 44.25
CA LEU A 122 -26.58 -29.16 42.95
C LEU A 122 -26.11 -30.42 42.22
N LEU A 123 -27.02 -31.09 41.51
CA LEU A 123 -26.73 -32.30 40.76
C LEU A 123 -26.98 -32.13 39.27
N PHE A 124 -26.17 -32.81 38.46
CA PHE A 124 -26.38 -32.92 37.03
C PHE A 124 -27.67 -33.72 36.71
N ALA A 125 -28.43 -33.21 35.74
CA ALA A 125 -29.55 -33.91 35.11
C ALA A 125 -29.23 -34.16 33.62
N ASP A 126 -29.58 -35.34 33.12
CA ASP A 126 -29.35 -35.70 31.72
C ASP A 126 -30.44 -35.10 30.80
N LEU A 127 -30.14 -34.94 29.51
CA LEU A 127 -31.13 -34.57 28.49
C LEU A 127 -31.34 -35.71 27.50
N LYS A 128 -32.52 -36.33 27.53
CA LYS A 128 -32.89 -37.34 26.55
C LYS A 128 -33.58 -36.71 25.36
N ARG A 129 -33.02 -36.93 24.17
CA ARG A 129 -33.60 -36.55 22.88
C ARG A 129 -34.59 -37.63 22.42
N ARG A 130 -35.83 -37.24 22.18
CA ARG A 130 -36.87 -38.07 21.55
C ARG A 130 -37.20 -37.50 20.18
N VAL A 131 -37.16 -38.38 19.17
CA VAL A 131 -37.57 -38.04 17.81
C VAL A 131 -38.89 -38.73 17.54
N GLU A 132 -39.96 -37.96 17.42
CA GLU A 132 -41.29 -38.44 17.08
C GLU A 132 -41.58 -38.09 15.62
N GLN A 133 -41.78 -39.10 14.75
CA GLN A 133 -42.22 -38.85 13.38
C GLN A 133 -43.73 -38.59 13.35
N ARG A 134 -44.12 -37.40 12.89
CA ARG A 134 -45.51 -37.06 12.55
C ARG A 134 -45.60 -36.80 11.04
N GLY A 135 -45.92 -37.85 10.29
CA GLY A 135 -45.95 -37.80 8.83
C GLY A 135 -44.56 -37.58 8.25
N SER A 136 -44.38 -36.54 7.43
CA SER A 136 -43.09 -36.13 6.86
C SER A 136 -42.23 -35.26 7.79
N ILE A 137 -42.74 -34.89 8.98
CA ILE A 137 -42.06 -34.01 9.92
C ILE A 137 -41.54 -34.83 11.10
N ALA A 138 -40.23 -34.78 11.34
CA ALA A 138 -39.62 -35.30 12.55
C ALA A 138 -39.64 -34.23 13.65
N LEU A 139 -40.48 -34.42 14.67
CA LEU A 139 -40.50 -33.57 15.86
C LEU A 139 -39.40 -34.07 16.81
N VAL A 140 -38.39 -33.24 17.03
CA VAL A 140 -37.33 -33.51 18.00
C VAL A 140 -37.67 -32.78 19.29
N THR A 141 -37.93 -33.52 20.37
CA THR A 141 -38.15 -32.98 21.71
C THR A 141 -37.05 -33.46 22.64
N GLU A 142 -36.48 -32.56 23.42
CA GLU A 142 -35.52 -32.93 24.48
C GLU A 142 -36.23 -32.83 25.84
N SER A 143 -36.00 -33.80 26.71
CA SER A 143 -36.59 -33.83 28.06
C SER A 143 -35.51 -34.04 29.12
N GLU A 144 -35.56 -33.23 30.18
CA GLU A 144 -34.73 -33.41 31.37
C GLU A 144 -35.03 -34.73 32.07
N VAL A 145 -33.96 -35.46 32.41
CA VAL A 145 -34.00 -36.69 33.20
C VAL A 145 -33.24 -36.41 34.49
N PRO A 146 -33.92 -36.27 35.63
CA PRO A 146 -33.25 -36.04 36.90
C PRO A 146 -32.41 -37.26 37.30
N PRO A 147 -31.44 -37.08 38.21
CA PRO A 147 -30.75 -38.21 38.82
C PRO A 147 -31.74 -39.08 39.61
N HIS A 148 -31.26 -40.22 40.12
CA HIS A 148 -32.06 -41.14 40.91
C HIS A 148 -32.84 -40.39 42.01
N ALA A 149 -34.13 -40.73 42.16
CA ALA A 149 -35.08 -39.96 42.97
C ALA A 149 -34.62 -39.72 44.42
N LEU A 150 -33.89 -40.68 44.99
CA LEU A 150 -33.30 -40.55 46.34
C LEU A 150 -32.35 -39.36 46.47
N PHE A 151 -31.61 -39.00 45.42
CA PHE A 151 -30.68 -37.87 45.42
C PHE A 151 -31.35 -36.60 44.90
N ALA A 152 -32.15 -36.73 43.83
CA ALA A 152 -32.82 -35.60 43.19
C ALA A 152 -33.74 -34.82 44.14
N THR A 153 -34.33 -35.51 45.12
CA THR A 153 -35.22 -34.91 46.14
C THR A 153 -34.47 -34.29 47.32
N GLN A 154 -33.18 -34.56 47.48
CA GLN A 154 -32.35 -33.98 48.54
C GLN A 154 -31.51 -32.80 48.02
N ALA A 155 -31.15 -32.82 46.74
CA ALA A 155 -30.43 -31.73 46.11
C ALA A 155 -31.32 -30.49 45.96
N LEU A 156 -30.68 -29.32 46.08
CA LEU A 156 -31.37 -28.04 45.96
C LEU A 156 -31.88 -27.80 44.53
N CYS A 157 -31.10 -28.27 43.56
CA CYS A 157 -31.35 -28.12 42.14
C CYS A 157 -30.79 -29.32 41.38
N ASN A 158 -31.52 -29.76 40.35
CA ASN A 158 -31.05 -30.69 39.33
C ASN A 158 -31.11 -29.96 37.99
N ALA A 159 -30.02 -29.93 37.23
CA ALA A 159 -29.96 -29.16 35.99
C ALA A 159 -29.00 -29.78 34.98
N PRO A 160 -29.30 -29.72 33.67
CA PRO A 160 -28.39 -30.20 32.64
C PRO A 160 -27.26 -29.21 32.38
N PHE A 161 -26.16 -29.71 31.81
CA PHE A 161 -25.12 -28.89 31.21
C PHE A 161 -24.99 -29.25 29.74
N VAL A 162 -25.20 -28.26 28.85
CA VAL A 162 -25.30 -28.51 27.41
C VAL A 162 -24.50 -27.47 26.64
N VAL A 163 -23.59 -27.96 25.82
CA VAL A 163 -22.85 -27.17 24.84
C VAL A 163 -23.40 -27.44 23.44
N PRO A 164 -23.40 -26.45 22.53
CA PRO A 164 -23.82 -26.67 21.15
C PRO A 164 -22.92 -27.68 20.45
N ASP A 165 -23.54 -28.61 19.72
CA ASP A 165 -22.83 -29.52 18.83
C ASP A 165 -22.38 -28.75 17.57
N ARG A 166 -21.12 -28.31 17.58
CA ARG A 166 -20.46 -27.59 16.48
C ARG A 166 -19.04 -28.12 16.30
N PRO A 167 -18.55 -28.22 15.05
CA PRO A 167 -17.16 -28.60 14.81
C PRO A 167 -16.21 -27.51 15.34
N GLY A 168 -15.16 -27.93 16.06
CA GLY A 168 -14.11 -27.07 16.58
C GLY A 168 -14.22 -26.80 18.09
N ALA A 169 -13.60 -25.71 18.54
CA ALA A 169 -13.63 -25.30 19.94
C ALA A 169 -15.05 -24.92 20.39
N VAL A 170 -15.43 -25.37 21.59
CA VAL A 170 -16.65 -24.99 22.26
C VAL A 170 -16.50 -23.55 22.75
N THR A 171 -17.08 -22.61 22.03
CA THR A 171 -17.03 -21.17 22.37
C THR A 171 -18.27 -20.68 23.09
N ASP A 172 -19.30 -21.51 23.17
CA ASP A 172 -20.64 -21.15 23.62
C ASP A 172 -21.25 -22.27 24.47
N TYR A 173 -22.17 -21.90 25.35
CA TYR A 173 -23.01 -22.83 26.12
C TYR A 173 -24.48 -22.39 26.09
N TRP A 174 -25.39 -23.33 26.30
CA TRP A 174 -26.80 -23.00 26.50
C TRP A 174 -27.02 -22.63 27.97
N ALA A 175 -27.17 -21.33 28.25
CA ALA A 175 -27.63 -20.84 29.55
C ALA A 175 -29.09 -21.26 29.80
N PHE A 176 -29.88 -21.18 28.72
CA PHE A 176 -31.26 -21.66 28.65
C PHE A 176 -31.40 -22.47 27.36
N LYS A 177 -31.81 -23.75 27.43
CA LYS A 177 -31.91 -24.63 26.26
C LYS A 177 -33.34 -24.61 25.70
N PRO A 178 -33.60 -23.97 24.53
CA PRO A 178 -34.97 -23.81 24.03
C PRO A 178 -35.65 -25.14 23.68
N GLY A 179 -34.89 -26.10 23.12
CA GLY A 179 -35.39 -27.42 22.73
C GLY A 179 -35.82 -28.33 23.89
N ALA A 180 -35.46 -27.96 25.12
CA ALA A 180 -35.80 -28.65 26.36
C ALA A 180 -36.70 -27.80 27.26
N GLY A 181 -37.64 -27.04 26.68
CA GLY A 181 -38.59 -26.23 27.44
C GLY A 181 -37.95 -25.07 28.23
N GLY A 182 -36.80 -24.58 27.78
CA GLY A 182 -36.03 -23.56 28.50
C GLY A 182 -35.26 -24.11 29.70
N ALA A 183 -34.83 -25.38 29.63
CA ALA A 183 -33.96 -26.01 30.63
C ALA A 183 -32.78 -25.10 30.99
N ILE A 184 -32.52 -24.98 32.30
CA ILE A 184 -31.52 -24.05 32.83
C ILE A 184 -30.21 -24.79 33.00
N SER A 185 -29.11 -24.16 32.58
CA SER A 185 -27.79 -24.75 32.72
C SER A 185 -27.38 -24.93 34.19
N LEU A 186 -26.73 -26.04 34.52
CA LEU A 186 -26.14 -26.30 35.84
C LEU A 186 -25.31 -25.12 36.41
N PRO A 187 -24.39 -24.48 35.65
CA PRO A 187 -23.63 -23.34 36.18
C PRO A 187 -24.48 -22.08 36.40
N VAL A 188 -25.61 -21.93 35.69
CA VAL A 188 -26.56 -20.82 35.91
C VAL A 188 -27.30 -21.01 37.23
N CYS A 189 -27.71 -22.25 37.55
CA CYS A 189 -28.28 -22.57 38.84
C CYS A 189 -27.28 -22.34 39.99
N ALA A 190 -26.02 -22.75 39.81
CA ALA A 190 -24.97 -22.47 40.79
C ALA A 190 -24.78 -20.96 41.01
N PHE A 191 -24.77 -20.16 39.94
CA PHE A 191 -24.69 -18.70 40.02
C PHE A 191 -25.88 -18.09 40.77
N HIS A 192 -27.11 -18.57 40.54
CA HIS A 192 -28.28 -18.08 41.26
C HIS A 192 -28.23 -18.38 42.76
N LEU A 193 -27.72 -19.56 43.14
CA LEU A 193 -27.50 -19.89 44.55
C LEU A 193 -26.44 -18.97 45.16
N HIS A 194 -25.33 -18.75 44.46
CA HIS A 194 -24.27 -17.81 44.89
C HIS A 194 -24.79 -16.38 45.07
N LEU A 195 -25.62 -15.90 44.12
CA LEU A 195 -26.27 -14.59 44.21
C LEU A 195 -27.17 -14.50 45.44
N LEU A 196 -27.97 -15.54 45.73
CA LEU A 196 -28.85 -15.54 46.91
C LEU A 196 -28.05 -15.59 48.23
N LEU A 197 -26.91 -16.29 48.24
CA LEU A 197 -26.01 -16.37 49.40
C LEU A 197 -25.37 -15.01 49.72
N HIS A 198 -24.93 -14.29 48.68
CA HIS A 198 -24.15 -13.07 48.85
C HIS A 198 -24.97 -11.78 48.78
N ARG A 199 -26.11 -11.80 48.08
CA ARG A 199 -26.98 -10.64 47.81
C ARG A 199 -28.47 -11.01 47.89
N PRO A 200 -28.98 -11.41 49.07
CA PRO A 200 -30.39 -11.74 49.26
C PRO A 200 -31.32 -10.55 48.96
N ASP A 201 -30.84 -9.32 49.17
CA ASP A 201 -31.53 -8.07 48.85
C ASP A 201 -31.85 -7.92 47.35
N ALA A 202 -31.08 -8.55 46.45
CA ALA A 202 -31.36 -8.56 45.02
C ALA A 202 -32.71 -9.24 44.71
N PHE A 203 -33.00 -10.37 45.37
CA PHE A 203 -34.27 -11.07 45.22
C PHE A 203 -35.42 -10.27 45.84
N THR A 204 -35.20 -9.60 46.98
CA THR A 204 -36.17 -8.68 47.56
C THR A 204 -36.49 -7.51 46.61
N ALA A 205 -35.49 -6.95 45.94
CA ALA A 205 -35.68 -5.90 44.94
C ALA A 205 -36.49 -6.40 43.73
N LEU A 206 -36.26 -7.64 43.27
CA LEU A 206 -37.02 -8.25 42.18
C LEU A 206 -38.50 -8.45 42.54
N ARG A 207 -38.79 -8.87 43.78
CA ARG A 207 -40.18 -9.03 44.28
C ARG A 207 -40.98 -7.74 44.23
N GLN A 208 -40.33 -6.60 44.49
CA GLN A 208 -40.97 -5.28 44.46
C GLN A 208 -41.28 -4.80 43.04
N LEU A 209 -40.65 -5.39 42.02
CA LEU A 209 -40.75 -4.92 40.64
C LEU A 209 -41.86 -5.61 39.83
N ASP A 210 -42.16 -6.88 40.11
CA ASP A 210 -43.25 -7.61 39.45
C ASP A 210 -43.97 -8.52 40.46
N ARG A 211 -45.31 -8.45 40.49
CA ARG A 211 -46.13 -9.24 41.42
C ARG A 211 -45.97 -10.76 41.20
N ARG A 212 -45.64 -11.20 39.98
CA ARG A 212 -45.41 -12.62 39.67
C ARG A 212 -44.18 -13.16 40.40
N LEU A 213 -43.24 -12.30 40.78
CA LEU A 213 -42.02 -12.67 41.50
C LEU A 213 -42.20 -12.67 43.03
N LEU A 214 -43.40 -12.42 43.58
CA LEU A 214 -43.61 -12.40 45.03
C LEU A 214 -43.20 -13.71 45.74
N HIS A 215 -43.21 -14.83 45.02
CA HIS A 215 -42.83 -16.16 45.48
C HIS A 215 -41.30 -16.39 45.61
N LEU A 216 -40.47 -15.42 45.20
CA LEU A 216 -39.02 -15.49 45.36
C LEU A 216 -38.65 -15.62 46.86
N PRO A 217 -37.70 -16.50 47.21
CA PRO A 217 -37.25 -16.71 48.59
C PRO A 217 -36.46 -15.49 49.08
N GLU A 218 -36.56 -15.20 50.37
CA GLU A 218 -35.80 -14.12 51.01
C GLU A 218 -34.39 -14.54 51.42
N HIS A 219 -34.19 -15.84 51.66
CA HIS A 219 -32.93 -16.41 52.12
C HIS A 219 -32.83 -17.88 51.68
N VAL A 220 -31.61 -18.41 51.67
CA VAL A 220 -31.30 -19.76 51.16
C VAL A 220 -32.05 -20.86 51.91
N GLN A 221 -32.32 -20.69 53.21
CA GLN A 221 -33.04 -21.69 54.02
C GLN A 221 -34.52 -21.86 53.60
N ALA A 222 -35.08 -20.91 52.86
CA ALA A 222 -36.44 -21.01 52.31
C ALA A 222 -36.50 -21.81 50.99
N LEU A 223 -35.34 -22.16 50.41
CA LEU A 223 -35.29 -22.94 49.18
C LEU A 223 -35.69 -24.39 49.44
N THR A 224 -36.58 -24.89 48.59
CA THR A 224 -36.95 -26.31 48.53
C THR A 224 -36.39 -26.94 47.25
N PRO A 225 -36.19 -28.27 47.22
CA PRO A 225 -35.73 -28.98 46.02
C PRO A 225 -36.53 -28.59 44.76
N GLY A 226 -35.82 -28.17 43.72
CA GLY A 226 -36.40 -27.77 42.43
C GLY A 226 -37.07 -26.37 42.41
N MET A 227 -37.11 -25.66 43.54
CA MET A 227 -37.61 -24.28 43.57
C MET A 227 -36.71 -23.34 42.76
N LEU A 228 -35.40 -23.55 42.80
CA LEU A 228 -34.42 -22.74 42.08
C LEU A 228 -34.65 -22.77 40.57
N ASN A 229 -34.95 -23.94 39.99
CA ASN A 229 -35.28 -24.06 38.57
C ASN A 229 -36.54 -23.27 38.19
N ARG A 230 -37.61 -23.38 39.01
CA ARG A 230 -38.87 -22.66 38.77
C ARG A 230 -38.66 -21.14 38.81
N ILE A 231 -38.03 -20.66 39.88
CA ILE A 231 -37.70 -19.23 40.08
C ILE A 231 -36.92 -18.70 38.88
N THR A 232 -35.88 -19.41 38.47
CA THR A 232 -34.98 -18.98 37.39
C THR A 232 -35.72 -18.89 36.05
N ARG A 233 -36.64 -19.84 35.80
CA ARG A 233 -37.49 -19.85 34.61
C ARG A 233 -38.49 -18.68 34.63
N ASP A 234 -39.15 -18.45 35.75
CA ASP A 234 -40.12 -17.36 35.91
C ASP A 234 -39.45 -16.00 35.73
N ILE A 235 -38.28 -15.79 36.33
CA ILE A 235 -37.46 -14.59 36.14
C ILE A 235 -37.13 -14.40 34.65
N ARG A 236 -36.62 -15.45 33.99
CA ARG A 236 -36.23 -15.38 32.58
C ARG A 236 -37.42 -15.05 31.68
N GLU A 237 -38.56 -15.70 31.90
CA GLU A 237 -39.78 -15.45 31.14
C GLU A 237 -40.27 -14.01 31.31
N ILE A 238 -40.24 -13.48 32.53
CA ILE A 238 -40.64 -12.10 32.82
C ILE A 238 -39.70 -11.09 32.15
N LEU A 239 -38.38 -11.28 32.28
CA LEU A 239 -37.39 -10.34 31.76
C LEU A 239 -37.29 -10.35 30.24
N VAL A 240 -37.43 -11.52 29.60
CA VAL A 240 -37.49 -11.62 28.13
C VAL A 240 -38.72 -10.92 27.57
N ASN A 241 -39.87 -11.04 28.25
CA ASN A 241 -41.12 -10.44 27.80
C ASN A 241 -41.27 -8.96 28.20
N ASN A 242 -40.38 -8.41 29.04
CA ASN A 242 -40.47 -7.03 29.52
C ASN A 242 -39.10 -6.34 29.50
N ARG A 243 -38.73 -5.81 28.33
CA ARG A 243 -37.46 -5.08 28.13
C ARG A 243 -37.30 -3.89 29.07
N ALA A 244 -38.36 -3.11 29.29
CA ALA A 244 -38.31 -1.94 30.18
C ALA A 244 -37.96 -2.31 31.63
N LEU A 245 -38.44 -3.47 32.10
CA LEU A 245 -38.07 -4.00 33.40
C LEU A 245 -36.59 -4.38 33.47
N GLY A 246 -36.06 -5.03 32.43
CA GLY A 246 -34.63 -5.33 32.32
C GLY A 246 -33.76 -4.07 32.37
N GLU A 247 -34.13 -3.01 31.65
CA GLU A 247 -33.42 -1.72 31.66
C GLU A 247 -33.45 -1.04 33.03
N ARG A 248 -34.60 -1.09 33.73
CA ARG A 248 -34.72 -0.58 35.11
C ARG A 248 -33.85 -1.37 36.10
N LEU A 249 -33.79 -2.69 35.94
CA LEU A 249 -32.93 -3.55 36.77
C LEU A 249 -31.45 -3.27 36.50
N GLN A 250 -31.06 -3.11 35.23
CA GLN A 250 -29.70 -2.73 34.88
C GLN A 250 -29.32 -1.37 35.48
N ALA A 251 -30.22 -0.38 35.42
CA ALA A 251 -30.00 0.93 36.03
C ALA A 251 -29.88 0.85 37.56
N LYS A 252 -30.66 -0.04 38.20
CA LYS A 252 -30.59 -0.28 39.64
C LYS A 252 -29.34 -1.06 40.06
N ALA A 253 -28.84 -1.95 39.19
CA ALA A 253 -27.59 -2.67 39.41
C ALA A 253 -26.38 -1.72 39.43
N GLY A 254 -26.39 -0.68 38.60
CA GLY A 254 -25.27 0.27 38.51
C GLY A 254 -23.96 -0.46 38.22
N ASP A 255 -22.93 -0.21 39.04
CA ASP A 255 -21.61 -0.84 38.94
C ASP A 255 -21.50 -2.18 39.71
N GLU A 256 -22.60 -2.66 40.28
CA GLU A 256 -22.58 -3.89 41.06
C GLU A 256 -22.50 -5.13 40.17
N ARG A 257 -21.39 -5.84 40.29
CA ARG A 257 -21.00 -6.92 39.36
C ARG A 257 -22.02 -8.06 39.30
N LEU A 258 -22.43 -8.61 40.46
CA LEU A 258 -23.31 -9.79 40.50
C LEU A 258 -24.69 -9.48 39.91
N LEU A 259 -25.30 -8.36 40.30
CA LEU A 259 -26.60 -7.98 39.75
C LEU A 259 -26.53 -7.61 38.27
N SER A 260 -25.44 -6.96 37.82
CA SER A 260 -25.21 -6.72 36.40
C SER A 260 -25.10 -8.03 35.61
N ALA A 261 -24.34 -9.01 36.10
CA ALA A 261 -24.21 -10.31 35.45
C ALA A 261 -25.56 -11.05 35.39
N PHE A 262 -26.34 -10.98 36.46
CA PHE A 262 -27.68 -11.53 36.53
C PHE A 262 -28.61 -10.92 35.47
N VAL A 263 -28.66 -9.59 35.37
CA VAL A 263 -29.50 -8.92 34.38
C VAL A 263 -29.05 -9.29 32.96
N GLN A 264 -27.75 -9.23 32.67
CA GLN A 264 -27.19 -9.59 31.35
C GLN A 264 -27.51 -11.04 30.97
N LEU A 265 -27.41 -11.98 31.91
CA LEU A 265 -27.75 -13.39 31.71
C LEU A 265 -29.23 -13.57 31.31
N HIS A 266 -30.15 -12.87 31.99
CA HIS A 266 -31.60 -13.03 31.78
C HIS A 266 -32.17 -12.22 30.61
N THR A 267 -31.56 -11.09 30.27
CA THR A 267 -31.99 -10.28 29.11
C THR A 267 -31.24 -10.65 27.83
N GLY A 268 -30.08 -11.29 27.95
CA GLY A 268 -29.24 -11.71 26.83
C GLY A 268 -29.79 -12.94 26.08
N PRO A 269 -29.13 -13.37 24.99
CA PRO A 269 -29.52 -14.58 24.25
C PRO A 269 -29.48 -15.85 25.11
N ALA A 270 -30.24 -16.87 24.72
CA ALA A 270 -30.27 -18.16 25.42
C ALA A 270 -28.94 -18.93 25.28
N LEU A 271 -28.26 -18.73 24.16
CA LEU A 271 -26.90 -19.19 23.90
C LEU A 271 -25.91 -18.08 24.30
N GLN A 272 -24.95 -18.40 25.15
CA GLN A 272 -24.01 -17.45 25.73
C GLN A 272 -22.57 -17.87 25.45
N PRO A 273 -21.65 -16.93 25.19
CA PRO A 273 -20.23 -17.24 24.98
C PRO A 273 -19.54 -17.61 26.29
N ILE A 274 -18.51 -18.45 26.19
CA ILE A 274 -17.66 -18.87 27.30
C ILE A 274 -16.39 -18.02 27.30
N ASN A 275 -16.04 -17.42 28.44
CA ASN A 275 -14.82 -16.67 28.63
C ASN A 275 -13.76 -17.54 29.34
N TYR A 276 -13.05 -18.34 28.55
CA TYR A 276 -11.99 -19.23 29.06
C TYR A 276 -10.89 -18.47 29.76
N TYR A 277 -10.40 -18.97 30.90
CA TYR A 277 -9.31 -18.33 31.63
C TYR A 277 -7.91 -18.67 31.07
N GLY A 278 -7.76 -19.85 30.47
CA GLY A 278 -6.48 -20.33 29.94
C GLY A 278 -6.61 -21.76 29.40
N PRO A 279 -5.48 -22.48 29.19
CA PRO A 279 -5.50 -23.90 28.83
C PRO A 279 -6.15 -24.75 29.95
N PRO A 280 -6.46 -26.03 29.68
CA PRO A 280 -7.00 -26.91 30.72
C PRO A 280 -6.18 -26.91 32.00
N ARG A 281 -6.84 -27.05 33.15
CA ARG A 281 -6.30 -26.88 34.51
C ARG A 281 -5.97 -25.43 34.90
N SER A 282 -6.47 -24.44 34.17
CA SER A 282 -6.39 -23.02 34.59
C SER A 282 -7.25 -22.74 35.82
N ILE A 283 -8.32 -23.51 36.01
CA ILE A 283 -9.03 -23.56 37.28
C ILE A 283 -8.28 -24.52 38.21
N SER A 284 -8.05 -24.08 39.45
CA SER A 284 -7.44 -24.91 40.50
C SER A 284 -8.17 -26.25 40.58
N THR A 285 -7.48 -27.32 40.22
CA THR A 285 -8.04 -28.67 40.11
C THR A 285 -7.35 -29.60 41.11
N LEU A 286 -8.13 -30.23 41.98
CA LEU A 286 -7.66 -31.19 42.97
C LEU A 286 -8.18 -32.58 42.60
N SER A 287 -7.35 -33.61 42.69
CA SER A 287 -7.83 -35.00 42.57
C SER A 287 -8.80 -35.34 43.70
N PHE A 288 -9.82 -36.15 43.40
CA PHE A 288 -10.81 -36.59 44.37
C PHE A 288 -10.17 -37.26 45.60
N TRP A 289 -9.16 -38.12 45.40
CA TRP A 289 -8.45 -38.76 46.52
C TRP A 289 -7.68 -37.75 47.40
N THR A 290 -7.09 -36.71 46.81
CA THR A 290 -6.33 -35.69 47.53
C THR A 290 -7.22 -35.01 48.55
N LEU A 291 -8.46 -34.66 48.19
CA LEU A 291 -9.38 -33.98 49.10
C LEU A 291 -9.78 -34.85 50.30
N LEU A 292 -9.87 -36.17 50.11
CA LEU A 292 -10.15 -37.10 51.19
C LEU A 292 -8.99 -37.25 52.19
N GLU A 293 -7.75 -37.03 51.75
CA GLU A 293 -6.52 -37.19 52.56
C GLU A 293 -5.90 -35.86 53.02
N MET A 294 -6.37 -34.71 52.53
CA MET A 294 -5.87 -33.38 52.94
C MET A 294 -5.94 -33.18 54.45
N SER A 295 -5.01 -32.42 55.03
CA SER A 295 -5.10 -31.94 56.42
C SER A 295 -6.16 -30.84 56.56
N ASP A 296 -6.61 -30.56 57.78
CA ASP A 296 -7.59 -29.51 58.03
C ASP A 296 -7.06 -28.10 57.68
N GLU A 297 -5.75 -27.89 57.81
CA GLU A 297 -5.06 -26.67 57.36
C GLU A 297 -5.13 -26.50 55.84
N GLN A 298 -4.93 -27.58 55.09
CA GLN A 298 -5.05 -27.57 53.63
C GLN A 298 -6.50 -27.39 53.18
N LEU A 299 -7.47 -27.97 53.90
CA LEU A 299 -8.89 -27.78 53.63
C LEU A 299 -9.33 -26.32 53.80
N ALA A 300 -8.72 -25.57 54.72
CA ALA A 300 -9.06 -24.17 54.94
C ALA A 300 -8.90 -23.31 53.67
N ALA A 301 -8.06 -23.73 52.71
CA ALA A 301 -7.91 -23.06 51.41
C ALA A 301 -9.14 -23.16 50.49
N LEU A 302 -10.14 -23.99 50.84
CA LEU A 302 -11.39 -24.17 50.12
C LEU A 302 -12.56 -23.37 50.72
N ARG A 303 -12.33 -22.69 51.85
CA ARG A 303 -13.35 -21.88 52.52
C ARG A 303 -13.92 -20.82 51.57
N ASP A 304 -15.24 -20.66 51.59
CA ASP A 304 -16.01 -19.69 50.80
C ASP A 304 -15.84 -19.84 49.27
N LYS A 305 -15.30 -20.97 48.79
CA LYS A 305 -15.22 -21.29 47.36
C LYS A 305 -16.38 -22.18 46.92
N ALA A 306 -16.76 -22.08 45.65
CA ALA A 306 -17.63 -23.06 45.01
C ALA A 306 -16.80 -24.27 44.53
N VAL A 307 -17.30 -25.48 44.77
CA VAL A 307 -16.61 -26.73 44.38
C VAL A 307 -17.40 -27.48 43.33
N PHE A 308 -16.77 -27.74 42.19
CA PHE A 308 -17.34 -28.47 41.06
C PHE A 308 -16.68 -29.84 40.96
N ILE A 309 -17.46 -30.91 41.01
CA ILE A 309 -16.97 -32.29 41.07
C ILE A 309 -17.42 -33.01 39.80
N GLY A 310 -16.49 -33.58 39.05
CA GLY A 310 -16.79 -34.25 37.79
C GLY A 310 -15.56 -34.84 37.12
N VAL A 311 -15.76 -35.44 35.95
CA VAL A 311 -14.68 -36.11 35.21
C VAL A 311 -13.64 -35.11 34.74
N SER A 312 -12.37 -35.44 34.98
CA SER A 312 -11.22 -34.69 34.48
C SER A 312 -10.30 -35.60 33.64
N GLU A 313 -9.38 -34.96 32.92
CA GLU A 313 -8.63 -35.41 31.74
C GLU A 313 -7.98 -36.80 31.76
N ASP A 314 -7.67 -37.38 32.92
CA ASP A 314 -6.77 -38.54 33.01
C ASP A 314 -7.47 -39.91 32.84
N ALA A 315 -8.80 -39.95 32.74
CA ALA A 315 -9.58 -41.18 32.54
C ALA A 315 -9.63 -41.58 31.05
N LYS A 316 -8.77 -42.53 30.65
CA LYS A 316 -8.56 -43.03 29.27
C LYS A 316 -9.80 -43.45 28.45
N TRP A 317 -11.01 -43.46 29.01
CA TRP A 317 -12.12 -44.25 28.49
C TRP A 317 -13.34 -43.46 28.00
N GLU A 318 -13.32 -42.12 28.01
CA GLU A 318 -14.25 -41.33 27.19
C GLU A 318 -13.58 -40.09 26.58
N ARG A 319 -13.18 -40.17 25.30
CA ARG A 319 -13.06 -38.98 24.44
C ARG A 319 -14.39 -38.22 24.27
N LEU A 320 -15.50 -38.74 24.83
CA LEU A 320 -16.88 -38.28 24.67
C LEU A 320 -17.21 -37.07 25.58
N ASP A 321 -16.62 -36.97 26.78
CA ASP A 321 -16.93 -35.90 27.76
C ASP A 321 -15.88 -34.78 27.82
N THR A 322 -14.83 -34.88 27.01
CA THR A 322 -13.80 -33.85 26.86
C THR A 322 -14.12 -32.93 25.69
N LEU A 323 -14.05 -31.62 25.90
CA LEU A 323 -14.40 -30.61 24.92
C LEU A 323 -13.15 -29.94 24.33
N HIS A 324 -13.24 -29.48 23.09
CA HIS A 324 -12.22 -28.61 22.51
C HIS A 324 -12.39 -27.21 23.12
N SER A 325 -11.33 -26.64 23.70
CA SER A 325 -11.34 -25.24 24.16
C SER A 325 -10.66 -24.34 23.13
N ALA A 326 -10.75 -23.02 23.33
CA ALA A 326 -10.00 -22.05 22.53
C ALA A 326 -8.46 -22.22 22.59
N PHE A 327 -7.95 -22.96 23.57
CA PHE A 327 -6.53 -23.24 23.76
C PHE A 327 -6.09 -24.61 23.22
N THR A 328 -7.02 -25.45 22.75
CA THR A 328 -6.72 -26.77 22.19
C THR A 328 -6.19 -26.62 20.75
N ARG A 329 -4.86 -26.75 20.58
CA ARG A 329 -4.17 -26.48 19.30
C ARG A 329 -4.07 -27.67 18.35
N ASP A 330 -3.98 -28.89 18.87
CA ASP A 330 -3.83 -30.14 18.10
C ASP A 330 -4.76 -31.24 18.63
N GLU A 331 -5.03 -32.29 17.83
CA GLU A 331 -5.77 -33.49 18.30
C GLU A 331 -5.08 -34.23 19.45
N THR A 332 -3.78 -33.98 19.65
CA THR A 332 -2.94 -34.50 20.73
C THR A 332 -2.88 -33.57 21.95
N ALA A 333 -3.39 -32.33 21.84
CA ALA A 333 -3.39 -31.37 22.93
C ALA A 333 -4.50 -31.72 23.95
N TYR A 334 -4.23 -31.42 25.22
CA TYR A 334 -5.16 -31.63 26.33
C TYR A 334 -6.52 -30.97 26.05
N ARG A 335 -7.60 -31.71 26.28
CA ARG A 335 -8.98 -31.28 26.07
C ARG A 335 -9.60 -30.94 27.42
N ILE A 336 -10.36 -29.85 27.49
CA ILE A 336 -10.94 -29.39 28.75
C ILE A 336 -12.10 -30.31 29.18
N GLY A 337 -12.14 -30.69 30.45
CA GLY A 337 -13.23 -31.51 31.01
C GLY A 337 -14.53 -30.69 31.13
N GLY A 338 -15.69 -31.33 30.93
CA GLY A 338 -17.00 -30.68 31.06
C GLY A 338 -17.19 -29.93 32.38
N VAL A 339 -16.70 -30.52 33.48
CA VAL A 339 -16.74 -29.92 34.82
C VAL A 339 -15.93 -28.62 34.91
N GLU A 340 -14.78 -28.52 34.23
CA GLU A 340 -13.96 -27.31 34.22
C GLU A 340 -14.61 -26.22 33.36
N VAL A 341 -15.28 -26.59 32.27
CA VAL A 341 -16.10 -25.64 31.50
C VAL A 341 -17.26 -25.12 32.34
N CYS A 342 -17.94 -25.99 33.09
CA CYS A 342 -19.01 -25.63 34.01
C CYS A 342 -18.52 -24.64 35.09
N ALA A 343 -17.37 -24.94 35.72
CA ALA A 343 -16.71 -24.06 36.68
C ALA A 343 -16.27 -22.71 36.06
N THR A 344 -15.80 -22.73 34.81
CA THR A 344 -15.43 -21.51 34.05
C THR A 344 -16.64 -20.61 33.86
N ILE A 345 -17.77 -21.17 33.42
CA ILE A 345 -19.01 -20.41 33.21
C ILE A 345 -19.51 -19.81 34.52
N PHE A 346 -19.52 -20.59 35.60
CA PHE A 346 -19.88 -20.08 36.93
C PHE A 346 -19.00 -18.89 37.33
N SER A 347 -17.68 -19.01 37.18
CA SER A 347 -16.75 -17.94 37.49
C SER A 347 -16.95 -16.71 36.58
N ASN A 348 -17.27 -16.90 35.29
CA ASN A 348 -17.61 -15.79 34.39
C ASN A 348 -18.84 -15.02 34.88
N LEU A 349 -19.87 -15.73 35.37
CA LEU A 349 -21.09 -15.12 35.90
C LEU A 349 -20.83 -14.37 37.21
N VAL A 350 -20.11 -14.98 38.15
CA VAL A 350 -19.75 -14.35 39.43
C VAL A 350 -18.88 -13.10 39.22
N GLY A 351 -17.96 -13.15 38.25
CA GLY A 351 -17.07 -12.03 37.93
C GLY A 351 -17.68 -10.94 37.05
N ASN A 352 -18.89 -11.12 36.50
CA ASN A 352 -19.46 -10.28 35.42
C ASN A 352 -18.54 -10.20 34.18
N GLU A 353 -17.94 -11.34 33.82
CA GLU A 353 -16.96 -11.46 32.73
C GLU A 353 -17.56 -12.07 31.47
N LEU A 354 -18.86 -11.85 31.25
CA LEU A 354 -19.58 -12.31 30.07
C LEU A 354 -19.05 -11.62 28.82
N ILE A 355 -18.69 -12.41 27.79
CA ILE A 355 -18.22 -11.85 26.52
C ILE A 355 -19.38 -11.18 25.79
N LYS A 356 -19.17 -9.92 25.41
CA LYS A 356 -20.09 -9.16 24.56
C LYS A 356 -19.60 -9.26 23.13
N ARG A 357 -20.38 -9.89 22.25
CA ARG A 357 -20.06 -9.93 20.81
C ARG A 357 -20.52 -8.65 20.13
N ALA A 358 -19.72 -8.15 19.20
CA ALA A 358 -20.10 -7.03 18.35
C ALA A 358 -21.40 -7.35 17.58
N SER A 359 -22.35 -6.43 17.64
CA SER A 359 -23.59 -6.45 16.86
C SER A 359 -23.30 -6.42 15.36
N ALA A 360 -24.29 -6.80 14.55
CA ALA A 360 -24.17 -6.74 13.09
C ALA A 360 -23.81 -5.33 12.59
N ILE A 361 -24.36 -4.30 13.22
CA ILE A 361 -24.11 -2.89 12.86
C ILE A 361 -22.67 -2.49 13.22
N GLU A 362 -22.20 -2.85 14.42
CA GLU A 362 -20.83 -2.55 14.85
C GLU A 362 -19.80 -3.25 13.94
N ARG A 363 -20.04 -4.53 13.60
CA ARG A 363 -19.16 -5.27 12.68
C ARG A 363 -19.13 -4.63 11.29
N PHE A 364 -20.30 -4.27 10.76
CA PHE A 364 -20.41 -3.59 9.47
C PHE A 364 -19.66 -2.25 9.47
N ALA A 365 -19.92 -1.40 10.48
CA ALA A 365 -19.28 -0.09 10.60
C ALA A 365 -17.76 -0.20 10.71
N LEU A 366 -17.27 -1.18 11.47
CA LEU A 366 -15.84 -1.43 11.64
C LEU A 366 -15.17 -1.83 10.33
N HIS A 367 -15.76 -2.77 9.57
CA HIS A 367 -15.23 -3.15 8.25
C HIS A 367 -15.29 -1.99 7.27
N MET A 368 -16.38 -1.21 7.28
CA MET A 368 -16.55 -0.05 6.43
C MET A 368 -15.49 1.03 6.72
N LEU A 369 -15.28 1.39 7.99
CA LEU A 369 -14.31 2.40 8.39
C LEU A 369 -12.88 1.95 8.10
N LEU A 370 -12.53 0.70 8.41
CA LEU A 370 -11.20 0.16 8.19
C LEU A 370 -10.88 0.07 6.69
N GLY A 371 -11.81 -0.43 5.88
CA GLY A 371 -11.67 -0.49 4.42
C GLY A 371 -11.59 0.90 3.79
N PHE A 372 -12.43 1.85 4.24
CA PHE A 372 -12.39 3.24 3.78
C PHE A 372 -11.03 3.90 4.07
N ALA A 373 -10.54 3.78 5.31
CA ALA A 373 -9.25 4.33 5.71
C ALA A 373 -8.09 3.72 4.91
N ALA A 374 -8.07 2.39 4.76
CA ALA A 374 -7.03 1.69 4.00
C ALA A 374 -7.01 2.08 2.51
N ALA A 375 -8.18 2.18 1.86
CA ALA A 375 -8.27 2.64 0.47
C ALA A 375 -7.80 4.09 0.30
N LEU A 376 -8.15 4.96 1.26
CA LEU A 376 -7.76 6.36 1.23
C LEU A 376 -6.23 6.51 1.38
N LEU A 377 -5.63 5.78 2.32
CA LEU A 377 -4.17 5.74 2.50
C LEU A 377 -3.46 5.26 1.23
N GLY A 378 -3.90 4.14 0.65
CA GLY A 378 -3.34 3.61 -0.60
C GLY A 378 -3.47 4.56 -1.79
N ARG A 379 -4.49 5.42 -1.78
CA ARG A 379 -4.75 6.40 -2.85
C ARG A 379 -3.96 7.71 -2.70
N LEU A 380 -3.77 8.17 -1.46
CA LEU A 380 -3.17 9.48 -1.16
C LEU A 380 -1.66 9.41 -0.97
N LEU A 381 -1.13 8.28 -0.50
CA LEU A 381 0.27 8.13 -0.18
C LEU A 381 1.03 7.36 -1.27
N PRO A 382 2.35 7.59 -1.44
CA PRO A 382 3.20 6.71 -2.21
C PRO A 382 3.25 5.28 -1.61
N PRO A 383 3.72 4.26 -2.35
CA PRO A 383 3.64 2.87 -1.91
C PRO A 383 4.29 2.57 -0.56
N LEU A 384 5.50 3.08 -0.30
CA LEU A 384 6.21 2.81 0.95
C LEU A 384 5.50 3.43 2.18
N PRO A 385 5.16 4.74 2.20
CA PRO A 385 4.38 5.31 3.29
C PRO A 385 2.99 4.71 3.45
N ALA A 386 2.31 4.34 2.36
CA ALA A 386 1.00 3.69 2.41
C ALA A 386 1.06 2.33 3.10
N LEU A 387 2.09 1.52 2.80
CA LEU A 387 2.30 0.24 3.47
C LEU A 387 2.65 0.44 4.95
N ALA A 388 3.54 1.38 5.28
CA ALA A 388 3.92 1.66 6.66
C ALA A 388 2.72 2.14 7.51
N THR A 389 1.94 3.09 6.99
CA THR A 389 0.73 3.59 7.66
C THR A 389 -0.38 2.55 7.72
N GLY A 390 -0.53 1.72 6.68
CA GLY A 390 -1.44 0.58 6.67
C GLY A 390 -1.09 -0.48 7.72
N SER A 391 0.20 -0.81 7.88
CA SER A 391 0.69 -1.71 8.93
C SER A 391 0.48 -1.11 10.34
N LEU A 392 0.72 0.19 10.51
CA LEU A 392 0.46 0.88 11.77
C LEU A 392 -1.03 0.86 12.12
N LEU A 393 -1.92 1.09 11.14
CA LEU A 393 -3.37 1.00 11.32
C LEU A 393 -3.80 -0.41 11.72
N ALA A 394 -3.26 -1.45 11.07
CA ALA A 394 -3.51 -2.85 11.41
C ALA A 394 -3.04 -3.20 12.83
N ALA A 395 -1.86 -2.76 13.22
CA ALA A 395 -1.30 -2.98 14.56
C ALA A 395 -2.12 -2.25 15.64
N SER A 396 -2.49 -0.99 15.38
CA SER A 396 -3.31 -0.18 16.28
C SER A 396 -4.69 -0.81 16.48
N TYR A 397 -5.32 -1.25 15.38
CA TYR A 397 -6.59 -1.96 15.40
C TYR A 397 -6.53 -3.26 16.22
N SER A 398 -5.52 -4.08 15.96
CA SER A 398 -5.33 -5.37 16.64
C SER A 398 -5.10 -5.17 18.14
N THR A 399 -4.26 -4.19 18.50
CA THR A 399 -3.96 -3.84 19.89
C THR A 399 -5.21 -3.34 20.61
N ALA A 400 -5.96 -2.42 20.00
CA ALA A 400 -7.21 -1.90 20.57
C ALA A 400 -8.24 -3.03 20.78
N THR A 401 -8.36 -3.94 19.82
CA THR A 401 -9.26 -5.09 19.91
C THR A 401 -8.89 -6.03 21.05
N VAL A 402 -7.60 -6.36 21.20
CA VAL A 402 -7.11 -7.20 22.32
C VAL A 402 -7.32 -6.48 23.67
N GLN A 403 -7.06 -5.18 23.75
CA GLN A 403 -7.25 -4.40 24.98
C GLN A 403 -8.73 -4.31 25.39
N LEU A 404 -9.63 -4.05 24.44
CA LEU A 404 -11.07 -4.02 24.69
C LEU A 404 -11.60 -5.40 25.11
N PHE A 405 -11.08 -6.48 24.53
CA PHE A 405 -11.41 -7.84 24.96
C PHE A 405 -10.90 -8.13 26.38
N SER A 406 -9.69 -7.67 26.70
CA SER A 406 -9.05 -7.91 28.00
C SER A 406 -9.69 -7.13 29.14
N CYS A 407 -10.04 -5.86 28.90
CA CYS A 407 -10.54 -4.94 29.94
C CYS A 407 -12.07 -4.93 30.02
N CYS A 408 -12.76 -5.04 28.88
CA CYS A 408 -14.21 -4.84 28.79
C CYS A 408 -14.97 -6.09 28.34
N HIS A 409 -14.28 -7.20 28.09
CA HIS A 409 -14.85 -8.45 27.56
C HIS A 409 -15.60 -8.26 26.24
N LEU A 410 -15.26 -7.22 25.48
CA LEU A 410 -15.84 -6.93 24.17
C LEU A 410 -15.06 -7.65 23.08
N ALA A 411 -15.67 -8.66 22.47
CA ALA A 411 -15.10 -9.41 21.36
C ALA A 411 -15.43 -8.72 20.03
N LEU A 412 -14.53 -7.83 19.59
CA LEU A 412 -14.53 -7.30 18.23
C LEU A 412 -13.83 -8.28 17.27
N PRO A 413 -14.22 -8.32 15.99
CA PRO A 413 -13.58 -9.19 15.01
C PRO A 413 -12.09 -8.85 14.84
N LEU A 414 -11.15 -9.74 15.16
CA LEU A 414 -9.73 -9.45 15.05
C LEU A 414 -9.21 -9.69 13.62
N LEU A 415 -9.47 -10.87 13.06
CA LEU A 415 -8.78 -11.34 11.85
C LEU A 415 -9.52 -10.96 10.57
N MET A 416 -10.84 -11.14 10.55
CA MET A 416 -11.63 -10.95 9.34
C MET A 416 -11.61 -9.51 8.79
N PRO A 417 -11.64 -8.43 9.61
CA PRO A 417 -11.51 -7.08 9.08
C PRO A 417 -10.14 -6.81 8.46
N LEU A 418 -9.06 -7.37 9.02
CA LEU A 418 -7.72 -7.20 8.46
C LEU A 418 -7.61 -7.88 7.09
N ALA A 419 -8.13 -9.11 6.98
CA ALA A 419 -8.08 -9.91 5.76
C ALA A 419 -9.04 -9.42 4.66
N THR A 420 -10.24 -8.95 5.03
CA THR A 420 -11.30 -8.63 4.06
C THR A 420 -11.54 -7.14 3.85
N ALA A 421 -11.18 -6.28 4.82
CA ALA A 421 -11.32 -4.83 4.70
C ALA A 421 -9.97 -4.19 4.40
N LEU A 422 -8.99 -4.32 5.31
CA LEU A 422 -7.75 -3.57 5.26
C LEU A 422 -6.87 -3.97 4.06
N ALA A 423 -6.51 -5.25 3.94
CA ALA A 423 -5.56 -5.69 2.91
C ALA A 423 -6.08 -5.46 1.48
N PRO A 424 -7.30 -5.88 1.11
CA PRO A 424 -7.81 -5.69 -0.25
C PRO A 424 -8.01 -4.21 -0.60
N SER A 425 -8.50 -3.40 0.35
CA SER A 425 -8.73 -1.97 0.13
C SER A 425 -7.41 -1.20 -0.04
N LEU A 426 -6.39 -1.54 0.74
CA LEU A 426 -5.05 -0.94 0.60
C LEU A 426 -4.43 -1.29 -0.77
N ILE A 427 -4.50 -2.56 -1.17
CA ILE A 427 -4.00 -3.03 -2.47
C ILE A 427 -4.75 -2.33 -3.62
N ALA A 428 -6.08 -2.28 -3.56
CA ALA A 428 -6.88 -1.59 -4.57
C ALA A 428 -6.55 -0.09 -4.66
N GLY A 429 -6.40 0.57 -3.50
CA GLY A 429 -5.99 1.98 -3.41
C GLY A 429 -4.64 2.24 -4.09
N LEU A 430 -3.64 1.38 -3.80
CA LEU A 430 -2.30 1.46 -4.38
C LEU A 430 -2.28 1.23 -5.90
N LEU A 431 -2.97 0.20 -6.37
CA LEU A 431 -3.05 -0.13 -7.80
C LEU A 431 -3.67 1.03 -8.59
N LEU A 432 -4.78 1.57 -8.11
CA LEU A 432 -5.46 2.69 -8.75
C LEU A 432 -4.69 4.01 -8.63
N GLY A 433 -4.00 4.22 -7.51
CA GLY A 433 -3.07 5.33 -7.33
C GLY A 433 -1.96 5.29 -8.39
N HIS A 434 -1.33 4.12 -8.57
CA HIS A 434 -0.27 3.92 -9.55
C HIS A 434 -0.76 4.12 -11.00
N GLN A 435 -1.92 3.56 -11.35
CA GLN A 435 -2.54 3.77 -12.67
C GLN A 435 -2.85 5.25 -12.94
N ALA A 436 -3.35 5.98 -11.93
CA ALA A 436 -3.63 7.41 -12.07
C ALA A 436 -2.36 8.22 -12.32
N THR A 437 -1.30 7.98 -11.55
CA THR A 437 -0.01 8.65 -11.74
C THR A 437 0.61 8.31 -13.10
N ALA A 438 0.51 7.07 -13.56
CA ALA A 438 0.99 6.65 -14.87
C ALA A 438 0.20 7.33 -16.01
N ALA A 439 -1.13 7.43 -15.88
CA ALA A 439 -1.97 8.12 -16.86
C ALA A 439 -1.67 9.62 -16.92
N GLU A 440 -1.42 10.25 -15.78
CA GLU A 440 -1.05 11.67 -15.70
C GLU A 440 0.32 11.93 -16.34
N LYS A 441 1.31 11.08 -16.05
CA LYS A 441 2.62 11.12 -16.73
C LYS A 441 2.46 10.99 -18.25
N ARG A 442 1.65 10.04 -18.74
CA ARG A 442 1.38 9.87 -20.18
C ARG A 442 0.74 11.11 -20.81
N ARG A 443 -0.25 11.73 -20.13
CA ARG A 443 -0.89 12.97 -20.60
C ARG A 443 0.08 14.13 -20.68
N LEU A 444 0.93 14.31 -19.67
CA LEU A 444 1.98 15.32 -19.68
C LEU A 444 2.95 15.07 -20.83
N THR A 445 3.46 13.85 -20.99
CA THR A 445 4.34 13.49 -22.12
C THR A 445 3.68 13.77 -23.47
N GLN A 446 2.40 13.40 -23.65
CA GLN A 446 1.65 13.70 -24.87
C GLN A 446 1.45 15.20 -25.11
N ALA A 447 1.28 16.00 -24.05
CA ALA A 447 1.22 17.46 -24.18
C ALA A 447 2.57 18.03 -24.63
N PHE A 448 3.69 17.55 -24.09
CA PHE A 448 5.03 17.96 -24.51
C PHE A 448 5.36 17.58 -25.97
N ILE A 449 4.90 16.42 -26.44
CA ILE A 449 5.10 15.97 -27.83
C ILE A 449 4.42 16.91 -28.85
N ARG A 450 3.35 17.65 -28.47
CA ARG A 450 2.74 18.63 -29.37
C ARG A 450 3.61 19.86 -29.62
N TYR A 451 4.57 20.13 -28.75
CA TYR A 451 5.44 21.31 -28.82
C TYR A 451 6.91 20.95 -29.14
N LEU A 452 7.28 19.67 -29.07
CA LEU A 452 8.63 19.17 -29.33
C LEU A 452 8.56 17.83 -30.09
N PRO A 453 9.32 17.63 -31.19
CA PRO A 453 9.38 16.35 -31.92
C PRO A 453 9.70 15.17 -30.99
N GLU A 454 9.05 14.00 -31.16
CA GLU A 454 9.14 12.84 -30.24
C GLU A 454 10.58 12.41 -29.91
N ARG A 455 11.48 12.45 -30.92
CA ARG A 455 12.90 12.14 -30.73
C ARG A 455 13.61 13.14 -29.79
N LYS A 456 13.22 14.42 -29.83
CA LYS A 456 13.78 15.45 -28.95
C LYS A 456 13.26 15.31 -27.52
N VAL A 457 12.01 14.91 -27.30
CA VAL A 457 11.46 14.69 -25.94
C VAL A 457 12.12 13.50 -25.23
N ALA A 458 12.29 12.37 -25.92
CA ALA A 458 12.99 11.21 -25.35
C ALA A 458 14.43 11.55 -24.98
N GLN A 459 15.14 12.26 -25.85
CA GLN A 459 16.51 12.75 -25.59
C GLN A 459 16.56 13.83 -24.51
N LEU A 460 15.55 14.69 -24.38
CA LEU A 460 15.48 15.71 -23.33
C LEU A 460 15.31 15.07 -21.96
N VAL A 461 14.43 14.07 -21.83
CA VAL A 461 14.23 13.34 -20.56
C VAL A 461 15.51 12.59 -20.16
N GLU A 462 16.23 12.03 -21.12
CA GLU A 462 17.48 11.33 -20.88
C GLU A 462 18.65 12.30 -20.54
N ARG A 463 18.67 13.49 -21.15
CA ARG A 463 19.67 14.54 -20.90
C ARG A 463 19.38 15.40 -19.67
N ILE A 464 18.13 15.64 -19.27
CA ILE A 464 17.82 16.36 -18.01
C ILE A 464 18.31 15.56 -16.80
N VAL A 465 18.39 14.24 -16.90
CA VAL A 465 18.98 13.36 -15.85
C VAL A 465 20.52 13.41 -15.86
N ARG A 466 21.15 13.84 -16.96
CA ARG A 466 22.59 14.07 -17.08
C ARG A 466 22.86 15.55 -17.27
N VAL A 467 23.04 16.30 -16.19
CA VAL A 467 23.58 17.67 -16.24
C VAL A 467 24.77 17.68 -17.20
N PRO A 468 24.68 18.27 -18.40
CA PRO A 468 25.81 18.31 -19.31
C PRO A 468 26.81 19.26 -18.67
N GLY A 469 28.00 18.75 -18.32
CA GLY A 469 29.11 19.62 -17.97
C GLY A 469 29.41 20.56 -19.14
N THR A 470 30.05 21.70 -18.84
CA THR A 470 30.66 22.61 -19.81
C THR A 470 31.84 21.95 -20.52
N GLU A 471 31.57 20.90 -21.28
CA GLU A 471 32.57 20.16 -22.02
C GLU A 471 33.00 21.00 -23.23
N ARG A 472 34.32 21.23 -23.32
CA ARG A 472 34.92 21.91 -24.46
C ARG A 472 35.04 20.90 -25.60
N VAL A 473 34.34 21.16 -26.68
CA VAL A 473 34.26 20.29 -27.86
C VAL A 473 34.86 21.02 -29.07
N SER A 474 35.36 20.27 -30.04
CA SER A 474 35.76 20.81 -31.34
C SER A 474 34.70 20.48 -32.38
N GLY A 475 34.67 21.24 -33.47
CA GLY A 475 33.75 20.96 -34.57
C GLY A 475 33.76 22.06 -35.62
N ILE A 476 32.76 21.98 -36.50
CA ILE A 476 32.56 22.92 -37.60
C ILE A 476 31.29 23.70 -37.34
N CYS A 477 31.40 25.02 -37.43
CA CYS A 477 30.26 25.93 -37.44
C CYS A 477 30.01 26.38 -38.86
N LEU A 478 28.79 26.20 -39.33
CA LEU A 478 28.25 26.87 -40.50
C LEU A 478 27.31 27.97 -40.01
N LEU A 479 27.55 29.19 -40.46
CA LEU A 479 26.59 30.27 -40.35
C LEU A 479 26.16 30.69 -41.76
N SER A 480 24.87 30.87 -41.96
CA SER A 480 24.33 31.39 -43.21
C SER A 480 23.45 32.60 -43.00
N ASP A 481 23.35 33.48 -43.99
CA ASP A 481 22.52 34.69 -43.96
C ASP A 481 21.88 34.97 -45.33
N ILE A 482 20.64 35.45 -45.35
CA ILE A 482 19.88 35.71 -46.58
C ILE A 482 20.11 37.18 -47.00
N GLU A 483 20.82 37.39 -48.11
CA GLU A 483 21.32 38.72 -48.49
C GLU A 483 20.25 39.82 -48.59
N LYS A 484 19.03 39.49 -49.03
CA LYS A 484 17.95 40.45 -49.30
C LYS A 484 16.77 40.35 -48.33
N TYR A 485 16.96 39.71 -47.17
CA TYR A 485 15.85 39.45 -46.24
C TYR A 485 15.12 40.73 -45.79
N THR A 486 15.85 41.77 -45.37
CA THR A 486 15.24 43.02 -44.92
C THR A 486 14.36 43.65 -45.99
N SER A 487 14.86 43.72 -47.23
CA SER A 487 14.09 44.26 -48.36
C SER A 487 12.85 43.41 -48.71
N LEU A 488 12.90 42.10 -48.48
CA LEU A 488 11.73 41.22 -48.64
C LEU A 488 10.71 41.45 -47.51
N SER A 489 11.18 41.60 -46.27
CA SER A 489 10.32 41.82 -45.10
C SER A 489 9.55 43.15 -45.14
N GLU A 490 10.07 44.16 -45.82
CA GLU A 490 9.40 45.45 -46.02
C GLU A 490 8.35 45.42 -47.16
N ARG A 491 8.44 44.44 -48.06
CA ARG A 491 7.61 44.36 -49.27
C ARG A 491 6.47 43.36 -49.18
N LEU A 492 6.61 42.34 -48.33
CA LEU A 492 5.66 41.23 -48.22
C LEU A 492 4.81 41.35 -46.94
N GLU A 493 3.56 40.90 -47.03
CA GLU A 493 2.69 40.76 -45.85
C GLU A 493 3.27 39.71 -44.88
N PRO A 494 3.16 39.90 -43.54
CA PRO A 494 3.79 39.04 -42.54
C PRO A 494 3.49 37.54 -42.69
N GLU A 495 2.25 37.18 -43.02
CA GLU A 495 1.82 35.79 -43.19
C GLU A 495 2.50 35.14 -44.41
N HIS A 496 2.57 35.85 -45.54
CA HIS A 496 3.23 35.37 -46.75
C HIS A 496 4.75 35.28 -46.58
N LEU A 497 5.37 36.27 -45.91
CA LEU A 497 6.78 36.23 -45.57
C LEU A 497 7.10 35.02 -44.69
N ASN A 498 6.27 34.76 -43.66
CA ASN A 498 6.46 33.63 -42.77
C ASN A 498 6.34 32.29 -43.51
N GLN A 499 5.38 32.14 -44.44
CA GLN A 499 5.28 30.92 -45.24
C GLN A 499 6.54 30.71 -46.09
N LEU A 500 6.96 31.75 -46.83
CA LEU A 500 8.14 31.71 -47.70
C LEU A 500 9.42 31.35 -46.92
N VAL A 501 9.62 31.97 -45.75
CA VAL A 501 10.79 31.75 -44.89
C VAL A 501 10.79 30.33 -44.32
N ASN A 502 9.63 29.78 -43.94
CA ASN A 502 9.56 28.41 -43.45
C ASN A 502 9.85 27.37 -44.56
N GLU A 503 9.37 27.61 -45.78
CA GLU A 503 9.69 26.77 -46.95
C GLU A 503 11.19 26.84 -47.28
N PHE A 504 11.78 28.04 -47.26
CA PHE A 504 13.22 28.24 -47.44
C PHE A 504 14.04 27.50 -46.37
N PHE A 505 13.71 27.67 -45.08
CA PHE A 505 14.43 26.98 -44.01
C PHE A 505 14.25 25.46 -44.07
N ALA A 506 13.12 24.95 -44.55
CA ALA A 506 12.96 23.50 -44.76
C ALA A 506 13.98 22.95 -45.77
N THR A 507 14.23 23.68 -46.87
CA THR A 507 15.30 23.36 -47.83
C THR A 507 16.66 23.38 -47.16
N VAL A 508 16.96 24.43 -46.38
CA VAL A 508 18.24 24.56 -45.67
C VAL A 508 18.47 23.40 -44.69
N PHE A 509 17.46 23.07 -43.89
CA PHE A 509 17.55 22.04 -42.86
C PHE A 509 17.76 20.66 -43.47
N THR A 510 17.08 20.37 -44.58
CA THR A 510 17.21 19.10 -45.29
C THR A 510 18.65 18.86 -45.73
N GLU A 511 19.31 19.84 -46.34
CA GLU A 511 20.69 19.66 -46.85
C GLU A 511 21.72 19.50 -45.73
N VAL A 512 21.51 20.18 -44.59
CA VAL A 512 22.34 20.08 -43.39
C VAL A 512 22.16 18.71 -42.71
N GLU A 513 20.91 18.30 -42.45
CA GLU A 513 20.60 17.06 -41.71
C GLU A 513 20.95 15.81 -42.52
N CYS A 514 20.74 15.80 -43.85
CA CYS A 514 21.12 14.69 -44.74
C CYS A 514 22.63 14.40 -44.75
N ARG A 515 23.46 15.33 -44.27
CA ARG A 515 24.93 15.21 -44.22
C ARG A 515 25.47 15.28 -42.79
N ASP A 516 24.68 14.79 -41.83
CA ASP A 516 25.00 14.68 -40.40
C ASP A 516 25.32 16.01 -39.70
N GLY A 517 24.85 17.12 -40.26
CA GLY A 517 24.86 18.41 -39.60
C GLY A 517 23.69 18.55 -38.64
N GLN A 518 23.92 19.25 -37.54
CA GLN A 518 22.86 19.59 -36.59
C GLN A 518 22.55 21.09 -36.67
N VAL A 519 21.32 21.43 -37.08
CA VAL A 519 20.82 22.81 -36.94
C VAL A 519 20.68 23.10 -35.45
N SER A 520 21.45 24.08 -34.97
CA SER A 520 21.49 24.45 -33.56
C SER A 520 20.51 25.57 -33.23
N GLN A 521 20.47 26.62 -34.05
CA GLN A 521 19.66 27.81 -33.77
C GLN A 521 19.32 28.56 -35.06
N LEU A 522 18.13 29.17 -35.07
CA LEU A 522 17.73 30.22 -35.99
C LEU A 522 17.87 31.57 -35.28
N VAL A 523 18.56 32.53 -35.89
CA VAL A 523 18.66 33.90 -35.37
C VAL A 523 18.22 34.85 -36.49
N GLY A 524 16.97 35.30 -36.44
CA GLY A 524 16.38 36.06 -37.55
C GLY A 524 16.31 35.21 -38.82
N ASP A 525 16.98 35.70 -39.87
CA ASP A 525 17.14 35.08 -41.18
C ASP A 525 18.41 34.21 -41.32
N SER A 526 19.21 34.14 -40.26
CA SER A 526 20.43 33.35 -40.23
C SER A 526 20.22 31.94 -39.66
N VAL A 527 20.93 30.95 -40.23
CA VAL A 527 20.96 29.57 -39.73
C VAL A 527 22.33 29.25 -39.15
N LEU A 528 22.35 28.72 -37.93
CA LEU A 528 23.55 28.16 -37.30
C LEU A 528 23.46 26.63 -37.29
N ALA A 529 24.40 25.98 -37.97
CA ALA A 529 24.55 24.53 -37.99
C ALA A 529 25.92 24.09 -37.50
N LEU A 530 25.96 22.90 -36.88
CA LEU A 530 27.14 22.34 -36.24
C LEU A 530 27.42 20.91 -36.70
N TRP A 531 28.69 20.60 -36.90
CA TRP A 531 29.20 19.22 -36.93
C TRP A 531 30.14 19.06 -35.74
N ILE A 532 29.68 18.37 -34.70
CA ILE A 532 30.44 18.17 -33.46
C ILE A 532 31.42 17.03 -33.67
N ASP A 533 32.72 17.33 -33.55
CA ASP A 533 33.78 16.36 -33.75
C ASP A 533 33.91 15.43 -32.54
N ARG A 534 33.59 14.14 -32.75
CA ARG A 534 33.74 13.07 -31.75
C ARG A 534 34.77 12.03 -32.17
N GLY A 535 35.84 12.47 -32.84
CA GLY A 535 36.92 11.62 -33.33
C GLY A 535 36.89 11.36 -34.85
N SER A 536 36.04 12.09 -35.59
CA SER A 536 35.84 11.93 -37.05
C SER A 536 36.05 13.26 -37.79
N SER A 537 37.03 14.05 -37.38
CA SER A 537 37.29 15.42 -37.85
C SER A 537 37.33 15.57 -39.37
N ARG A 538 38.05 14.68 -40.07
CA ARG A 538 38.20 14.72 -41.54
C ARG A 538 36.89 14.47 -42.27
N GLU A 539 36.16 13.45 -41.84
CA GLU A 539 34.87 13.10 -42.44
C GLU A 539 33.84 14.24 -42.25
N HIS A 540 33.84 14.89 -41.09
CA HIS A 540 33.02 16.07 -40.86
C HIS A 540 33.43 17.26 -41.73
N CYS A 541 34.73 17.51 -41.93
CA CYS A 541 35.20 18.56 -42.85
C CYS A 541 34.66 18.33 -44.27
N THR A 542 34.84 17.13 -44.83
CA THR A 542 34.34 16.78 -46.17
C THR A 542 32.82 16.90 -46.26
N ARG A 543 32.07 16.27 -45.32
CA ARG A 543 30.61 16.28 -45.32
C ARG A 543 30.02 17.69 -45.16
N SER A 544 30.62 18.52 -44.31
CA SER A 544 30.17 19.89 -44.11
C SER A 544 30.35 20.75 -45.37
N CYS A 545 31.45 20.57 -46.10
CA CYS A 545 31.66 21.24 -47.38
C CYS A 545 30.66 20.77 -48.44
N HIS A 546 30.39 19.46 -48.54
CA HIS A 546 29.34 18.95 -49.40
C HIS A 546 27.95 19.48 -49.01
N ALA A 547 27.68 19.65 -47.71
CA ALA A 547 26.43 20.23 -47.24
C ALA A 547 26.30 21.68 -47.68
N ALA A 548 27.35 22.49 -47.53
CA ALA A 548 27.34 23.87 -47.96
C ALA A 548 27.21 24.02 -49.49
N LEU A 549 27.87 23.17 -50.28
CA LEU A 549 27.75 23.18 -51.74
C LEU A 549 26.35 22.76 -52.21
N ALA A 550 25.82 21.66 -51.66
CA ALA A 550 24.47 21.20 -51.98
C ALA A 550 23.40 22.19 -51.53
N LEU A 551 23.62 22.85 -50.38
CA LEU A 551 22.78 23.92 -49.87
C LEU A 551 22.70 25.09 -50.86
N LEU A 552 23.84 25.56 -51.37
CA LEU A 552 23.86 26.63 -52.38
C LEU A 552 23.17 26.20 -53.68
N GLN A 553 23.40 24.97 -54.14
CA GLN A 553 22.72 24.44 -55.33
C GLN A 553 21.19 24.35 -55.15
N ALA A 554 20.74 23.92 -53.96
CA ALA A 554 19.32 23.82 -53.63
C ALA A 554 18.66 25.21 -53.52
N VAL A 555 19.36 26.18 -52.94
CA VAL A 555 18.91 27.58 -52.88
C VAL A 555 18.87 28.21 -54.28
N ASP A 556 19.85 27.92 -55.13
CA ASP A 556 19.84 28.39 -56.52
C ASP A 556 18.68 27.78 -57.32
N ALA A 557 18.39 26.49 -57.12
CA ALA A 557 17.21 25.85 -57.71
C ALA A 557 15.92 26.51 -57.20
N TYR A 558 15.80 26.71 -55.88
CA TYR A 558 14.67 27.39 -55.26
C TYR A 558 14.46 28.80 -55.84
N ASN A 559 15.53 29.58 -56.00
CA ASN A 559 15.48 30.93 -56.56
C ASN A 559 15.15 30.96 -58.06
N ARG A 560 15.46 29.90 -58.81
CA ARG A 560 15.03 29.76 -60.21
C ARG A 560 13.54 29.47 -60.33
N ASP A 561 13.01 28.66 -59.41
CA ASP A 561 11.60 28.30 -59.37
C ASP A 561 10.71 29.46 -58.88
N HIS A 562 11.31 30.45 -58.18
CA HIS A 562 10.64 31.64 -57.63
C HIS A 562 11.29 32.94 -58.13
N PRO A 563 11.23 33.25 -59.44
CA PRO A 563 11.92 34.42 -60.01
C PRO A 563 11.46 35.77 -59.44
N GLU A 564 10.24 35.83 -58.89
CA GLU A 564 9.66 37.00 -58.23
C GLU A 564 10.30 37.33 -56.88
N VAL A 565 10.93 36.35 -56.21
CA VAL A 565 11.57 36.51 -54.91
C VAL A 565 12.89 35.75 -54.86
N GLN A 566 14.00 36.50 -55.00
CA GLN A 566 15.35 35.95 -54.88
C GLN A 566 15.86 36.04 -53.45
N MET A 567 16.28 34.90 -52.89
CA MET A 567 16.92 34.77 -51.58
C MET A 567 18.31 34.12 -51.72
N PRO A 568 19.32 34.84 -52.25
CA PRO A 568 20.68 34.33 -52.26
C PRO A 568 21.17 34.10 -50.84
N LEU A 569 21.83 32.97 -50.62
CA LEU A 569 22.35 32.57 -49.31
C LEU A 569 23.87 32.74 -49.28
N ARG A 570 24.36 33.47 -48.29
CA ARG A 570 25.79 33.53 -47.97
C ARG A 570 26.09 32.55 -46.87
N VAL A 571 27.25 31.90 -46.95
CA VAL A 571 27.66 30.86 -46.01
C VAL A 571 29.12 31.09 -45.59
N GLY A 572 29.34 31.09 -44.29
CA GLY A 572 30.65 31.16 -43.65
C GLY A 572 30.89 29.95 -42.77
N MET A 573 32.05 29.29 -42.91
CA MET A 573 32.36 28.10 -42.15
C MET A 573 33.73 28.14 -41.49
N HIS A 574 33.77 27.79 -40.20
CA HIS A 574 35.00 27.68 -39.43
C HIS A 574 35.05 26.40 -38.59
N TYR A 575 36.21 25.75 -38.57
CA TYR A 575 36.51 24.66 -37.63
C TYR A 575 37.26 25.23 -36.41
N GLY A 576 36.80 24.90 -35.21
CA GLY A 576 37.44 25.33 -33.97
C GLY A 576 36.81 24.74 -32.71
N GLU A 577 37.33 25.14 -31.55
CA GLU A 577 36.79 24.77 -30.24
C GLU A 577 35.63 25.68 -29.83
N PHE A 578 34.64 25.08 -29.17
CA PHE A 578 33.52 25.77 -28.55
C PHE A 578 33.03 25.00 -27.33
N VAL A 579 32.19 25.64 -26.52
CA VAL A 579 31.50 25.01 -25.39
C VAL A 579 30.02 25.01 -25.69
N MET A 580 29.36 23.88 -25.48
CA MET A 580 27.90 23.89 -25.41
C MET A 580 27.50 24.40 -24.04
N ALA A 581 26.96 25.62 -23.98
CA ALA A 581 26.58 26.27 -22.74
C ALA A 581 25.08 26.12 -22.48
N ASP A 582 24.73 25.72 -21.26
CA ASP A 582 23.39 25.85 -20.71
C ASP A 582 23.24 27.26 -20.11
N LEU A 583 22.57 28.15 -20.85
CA LEU A 583 22.26 29.50 -20.41
C LEU A 583 20.84 29.50 -19.82
N SER A 584 20.73 28.94 -18.61
CA SER A 584 19.48 28.87 -17.86
C SER A 584 19.34 30.00 -16.84
N THR A 585 18.21 30.70 -16.90
CA THR A 585 17.68 31.59 -15.86
C THR A 585 16.48 30.92 -15.17
N GLN A 586 15.84 31.59 -14.20
CA GLN A 586 14.66 31.02 -13.52
C GLN A 586 13.46 30.78 -14.47
N THR A 587 13.40 31.47 -15.62
CA THR A 587 12.24 31.42 -16.54
C THR A 587 12.56 30.99 -17.96
N HIS A 588 13.83 31.05 -18.37
CA HIS A 588 14.26 30.71 -19.73
C HIS A 588 15.51 29.84 -19.69
N SER A 589 15.52 28.76 -20.46
CA SER A 589 16.67 27.86 -20.65
C SER A 589 16.96 27.74 -22.13
N GLU A 590 18.19 28.03 -22.53
CA GLU A 590 18.68 27.87 -23.90
C GLU A 590 20.04 27.16 -23.89
N TYR A 591 20.14 26.06 -24.64
CA TYR A 591 21.39 25.31 -24.81
C TYR A 591 22.02 25.66 -26.16
N ARG A 592 23.12 26.40 -26.15
CA ARG A 592 23.71 26.96 -27.38
C ARG A 592 25.24 26.86 -27.43
N PRO A 593 25.85 26.80 -28.61
CA PRO A 593 27.31 26.86 -28.76
C PRO A 593 27.83 28.26 -28.41
N VAL A 594 28.89 28.33 -27.61
CA VAL A 594 29.56 29.58 -27.23
C VAL A 594 31.07 29.44 -27.45
N GLY A 595 31.67 30.43 -28.11
CA GLY A 595 33.10 30.45 -28.38
C GLY A 595 33.50 31.36 -29.55
N ASP A 596 34.80 31.52 -29.76
CA ASP A 596 35.36 32.27 -30.89
C ASP A 596 34.98 31.66 -32.25
N MET A 597 34.70 30.35 -32.28
CA MET A 597 34.31 29.64 -33.49
C MET A 597 33.06 30.25 -34.16
N ILE A 598 32.01 30.52 -33.38
CA ILE A 598 30.73 31.07 -33.88
C ILE A 598 30.96 32.48 -34.43
N ASN A 599 31.71 33.30 -33.69
CA ASN A 599 32.05 34.66 -34.11
C ASN A 599 32.91 34.68 -35.37
N THR A 600 33.83 33.71 -35.52
CA THR A 600 34.63 33.59 -36.73
C THR A 600 33.75 33.19 -37.91
N ALA A 601 32.90 32.16 -37.79
CA ALA A 601 31.99 31.74 -38.86
C ALA A 601 31.06 32.87 -39.32
N SER A 602 30.49 33.63 -38.38
CA SER A 602 29.69 34.84 -38.68
C SER A 602 30.44 35.87 -39.52
N ARG A 603 31.72 36.10 -39.19
CA ARG A 603 32.52 37.07 -39.95
C ARG A 603 32.94 36.55 -41.31
N LEU A 604 33.09 35.23 -41.46
CA LEU A 604 33.34 34.61 -42.77
C LEU A 604 32.10 34.68 -43.66
N GLU A 605 30.92 34.49 -43.07
CA GLU A 605 29.65 34.69 -43.78
C GLU A 605 29.62 36.15 -44.29
N ALA A 606 29.78 37.14 -43.41
CA ALA A 606 29.75 38.55 -43.80
C ALA A 606 30.84 38.94 -44.82
N ALA A 607 32.00 38.27 -44.81
CA ALA A 607 33.10 38.52 -45.75
C ALA A 607 32.72 38.24 -47.20
N ASN A 608 31.73 37.35 -47.43
CA ASN A 608 31.21 37.04 -48.76
C ASN A 608 30.79 38.29 -49.54
N LYS A 609 30.19 39.27 -48.85
CA LYS A 609 29.75 40.53 -49.47
C LYS A 609 30.91 41.33 -50.07
N GLN A 610 32.06 41.39 -49.39
CA GLN A 610 33.22 42.15 -49.87
C GLN A 610 33.99 41.40 -50.96
N LEU A 611 34.04 40.07 -50.86
CA LEU A 611 34.74 39.22 -51.81
C LEU A 611 33.88 38.82 -53.01
N GLY A 612 32.58 39.16 -53.02
CA GLY A 612 31.65 38.76 -54.07
C GLY A 612 31.49 37.25 -54.20
N THR A 613 31.54 36.52 -53.08
CA THR A 613 31.39 35.07 -53.01
C THR A 613 30.09 34.69 -52.28
N TYR A 614 29.72 33.41 -52.27
CA TYR A 614 28.60 32.89 -51.47
C TYR A 614 29.02 31.83 -50.44
N LEU A 615 30.22 31.25 -50.56
CA LEU A 615 30.75 30.28 -49.61
C LEU A 615 32.21 30.59 -49.30
N ILE A 616 32.50 30.82 -48.02
CA ILE A 616 33.85 30.98 -47.50
C ILE A 616 34.10 29.96 -46.39
N VAL A 617 35.19 29.22 -46.53
CA VAL A 617 35.68 28.30 -45.51
C VAL A 617 37.06 28.74 -45.01
N SER A 618 37.34 28.47 -43.74
CA SER A 618 38.65 28.68 -43.16
C SER A 618 39.65 27.55 -43.47
N GLU A 619 40.95 27.87 -43.48
CA GLU A 619 42.04 26.89 -43.69
C GLU A 619 41.93 25.58 -42.88
N PRO A 620 41.56 25.56 -41.58
CA PRO A 620 41.41 24.31 -40.84
C PRO A 620 40.42 23.31 -41.47
N ILE A 621 39.38 23.78 -42.16
CA ILE A 621 38.41 22.92 -42.86
C ILE A 621 39.08 22.30 -44.09
N VAL A 622 39.79 23.13 -44.87
CA VAL A 622 40.50 22.69 -46.09
C VAL A 622 41.54 21.61 -45.79
N ARG A 623 42.26 21.73 -44.66
CA ARG A 623 43.24 20.71 -44.25
C ARG A 623 42.62 19.35 -43.90
N GLY A 624 41.35 19.33 -43.51
CA GLY A 624 40.63 18.10 -43.13
C GLY A 624 39.74 17.54 -44.23
N ALA A 625 39.36 18.34 -45.22
CA ALA A 625 38.49 17.94 -46.32
C ALA A 625 39.28 17.21 -47.41
N GLU A 626 38.72 16.11 -47.92
CA GLU A 626 39.32 15.29 -48.98
C GLU A 626 38.40 15.28 -50.21
N GLY A 627 38.97 15.21 -51.43
CA GLY A 627 38.20 15.06 -52.68
C GLY A 627 37.58 16.34 -53.26
N LEU A 628 37.79 17.50 -52.62
CA LEU A 628 37.22 18.79 -53.03
C LEU A 628 38.31 19.75 -53.57
N ILE A 629 37.92 20.62 -54.49
CA ILE A 629 38.75 21.71 -55.00
C ILE A 629 38.42 23.00 -54.25
N PHE A 630 39.48 23.68 -53.81
CA PHE A 630 39.40 24.94 -53.09
C PHE A 630 40.23 26.00 -53.81
N ARG A 631 39.66 27.18 -53.99
CA ARG A 631 40.38 28.38 -54.43
C ARG A 631 40.82 29.17 -53.21
N GLU A 632 42.13 29.42 -53.07
CA GLU A 632 42.62 30.30 -52.00
C GLU A 632 42.21 31.74 -52.30
N LEU A 633 41.50 32.41 -51.38
CA LEU A 633 41.05 33.79 -51.55
C LEU A 633 42.08 34.80 -51.02
N GLY A 634 43.01 34.35 -50.18
CA GLY A 634 44.02 35.21 -49.56
C GLY A 634 44.11 35.04 -48.06
N LEU A 635 44.96 35.88 -47.45
CA LEU A 635 45.19 35.93 -46.02
C LEU A 635 44.48 37.16 -45.46
N PHE A 636 43.59 36.99 -44.48
CA PHE A 636 42.74 38.07 -43.98
C PHE A 636 42.83 38.24 -42.47
N ARG A 637 42.93 39.48 -42.01
CA ARG A 637 42.75 39.85 -40.59
C ARG A 637 41.28 40.13 -40.35
N VAL A 638 40.65 39.14 -39.74
CA VAL A 638 39.28 39.25 -39.25
C VAL A 638 39.29 40.08 -37.95
N THR A 639 38.41 41.07 -37.85
CA THR A 639 38.30 42.01 -36.71
C THR A 639 38.36 41.27 -35.37
N ASN A 640 39.15 41.76 -34.40
CA ASN A 640 39.36 41.15 -33.08
C ASN A 640 40.05 39.76 -33.05
N LYS A 641 40.62 39.28 -34.17
CA LYS A 641 41.49 38.09 -34.19
C LYS A 641 42.97 38.51 -34.25
N ARG A 642 43.81 37.94 -33.38
CA ARG A 642 45.26 38.25 -33.34
C ARG A 642 46.00 37.70 -34.57
N ASN A 643 45.63 36.49 -34.99
CA ASN A 643 46.25 35.79 -36.10
C ASN A 643 45.41 35.94 -37.37
N PRO A 644 46.02 36.27 -38.52
CA PRO A 644 45.31 36.28 -39.79
C PRO A 644 44.89 34.86 -40.17
N LEU A 645 43.80 34.74 -40.92
CA LEU A 645 43.20 33.48 -41.35
C LEU A 645 43.26 33.39 -42.87
N ARG A 646 43.75 32.26 -43.40
CA ARG A 646 43.63 31.97 -44.84
C ARG A 646 42.21 31.52 -45.14
N LEU A 647 41.61 32.16 -46.13
CA LEU A 647 40.24 31.91 -46.55
C LEU A 647 40.24 31.22 -47.91
N TYR A 648 39.28 30.33 -48.09
CA TYR A 648 39.13 29.56 -49.31
C TYR A 648 37.67 29.56 -49.74
N ALA A 649 37.44 29.49 -51.05
CA ALA A 649 36.14 29.19 -51.64
C ALA A 649 36.16 27.73 -52.12
N PRO A 650 35.32 26.84 -51.56
CA PRO A 650 35.08 25.52 -52.12
C PRO A 650 34.33 25.64 -53.45
N LEU A 651 34.80 24.92 -54.47
CA LEU A 651 34.22 25.00 -55.82
C LEU A 651 33.43 23.76 -56.21
N GLY A 652 33.74 22.59 -55.65
CA GLY A 652 33.10 21.33 -56.02
C GLY A 652 34.06 20.14 -55.90
N GLU A 653 33.61 18.99 -56.39
CA GLU A 653 34.46 17.80 -56.52
C GLU A 653 35.42 17.94 -57.72
N ILE A 654 36.59 17.30 -57.60
CA ILE A 654 37.61 17.30 -58.66
C ILE A 654 37.05 16.81 -60.02
N LYS A 655 36.07 15.91 -59.99
CA LYS A 655 35.49 15.28 -61.19
C LYS A 655 34.46 16.17 -61.90
N GLU A 656 33.96 17.19 -61.24
CA GLU A 656 32.86 18.05 -61.71
C GLU A 656 33.36 19.45 -62.14
N LEU A 657 34.67 19.69 -62.05
CA LEU A 657 35.23 21.01 -62.33
C LEU A 657 35.28 21.28 -63.84
N GLU A 658 34.66 22.38 -64.26
CA GLU A 658 34.75 22.84 -65.65
C GLU A 658 36.18 23.29 -66.00
N PRO A 659 36.65 23.07 -67.24
CA PRO A 659 37.99 23.52 -67.66
C PRO A 659 38.20 25.03 -67.46
N ASP A 660 37.17 25.83 -67.70
CA ASP A 660 37.21 27.30 -67.54
C ASP A 660 37.40 27.73 -66.08
N SER A 661 36.90 26.95 -65.12
CA SER A 661 37.12 27.18 -63.69
C SER A 661 38.56 26.88 -63.28
N THR A 662 39.23 25.92 -63.94
CA THR A 662 40.63 25.59 -63.66
C THR A 662 41.57 26.71 -64.10
N ASP A 663 41.35 27.24 -65.31
CA ASP A 663 42.09 28.39 -65.84
C ASP A 663 41.99 29.61 -64.91
N LEU A 664 40.80 29.89 -64.37
CA LEU A 664 40.57 30.98 -63.43
C LEU A 664 41.34 30.79 -62.13
N ILE A 665 41.34 29.58 -61.56
CA ILE A 665 42.06 29.27 -60.31
C ILE A 665 43.56 29.47 -60.51
N ASP A 666 44.13 28.90 -61.57
CA ASP A 666 45.57 28.97 -61.85
C ASP A 666 46.03 30.42 -62.12
N ALA A 667 45.26 31.16 -62.92
CA ALA A 667 45.52 32.57 -63.18
C ALA A 667 45.44 33.41 -61.89
N TYR A 668 44.42 33.15 -61.06
CA TYR A 668 44.23 33.84 -59.79
C TYR A 668 45.34 33.53 -58.79
N ASP A 669 45.77 32.27 -58.67
CA ASP A 669 46.86 31.86 -57.79
C ASP A 669 48.18 32.51 -58.20
N ALA A 670 48.45 32.64 -59.51
CA ALA A 670 49.60 33.37 -60.02
C ALA A 670 49.53 34.86 -59.66
N ALA A 671 48.36 35.50 -59.85
CA ALA A 671 48.14 36.90 -59.48
C ALA A 671 48.28 37.13 -57.97
N LEU A 672 47.75 36.23 -57.14
CA LEU A 672 47.84 36.28 -55.69
C LEU A 672 49.28 36.09 -55.19
N ARG A 673 50.10 35.27 -55.87
CA ARG A 673 51.54 35.16 -55.58
C ARG A 673 52.27 36.48 -55.86
N LEU A 674 51.98 37.15 -56.97
CA LEU A 674 52.52 38.48 -57.26
C LEU A 674 52.11 39.52 -56.21
N PHE A 675 50.85 39.47 -55.79
CA PHE A 675 50.32 40.33 -54.73
C PHE A 675 51.08 40.12 -53.40
N ARG A 676 51.28 38.87 -52.99
CA ARG A 676 52.03 38.52 -51.77
C ARG A 676 53.51 38.90 -51.86
N ALA A 677 54.10 38.80 -53.05
CA ALA A 677 55.47 39.23 -53.33
C ALA A 677 55.63 40.76 -53.38
N ARG A 678 54.55 41.53 -53.15
CA ARG A 678 54.51 43.00 -53.22
C ARG A 678 54.80 43.55 -54.62
N CYS A 679 54.65 42.74 -55.65
CA CYS A 679 54.76 43.14 -57.05
C CYS A 679 53.45 43.80 -57.49
N TRP A 680 53.10 44.96 -56.93
CA TRP A 680 51.76 45.54 -57.06
C TRP A 680 51.34 45.83 -58.50
N GLN A 681 52.27 46.30 -59.34
CA GLN A 681 52.02 46.54 -60.77
C GLN A 681 51.74 45.22 -61.50
N GLY A 682 52.54 44.19 -61.22
CA GLY A 682 52.34 42.86 -61.80
C GLY A 682 51.03 42.23 -61.33
N ALA A 683 50.70 42.39 -60.05
CA ALA A 683 49.44 41.90 -59.47
C ALA A 683 48.22 42.61 -60.07
N SER A 684 48.24 43.95 -60.19
CA SER A 684 47.12 44.68 -60.79
C SER A 684 46.90 44.30 -62.26
N SER A 685 47.98 44.18 -63.04
CA SER A 685 47.87 43.74 -64.44
C SER A 685 47.33 42.31 -64.54
N ALA A 686 47.79 41.40 -63.69
CA ALA A 686 47.31 40.01 -63.69
C ALA A 686 45.82 39.92 -63.29
N PHE A 687 45.38 40.62 -62.25
CA PHE A 687 43.95 40.65 -61.88
C PHE A 687 43.09 41.34 -62.93
N GLN A 688 43.60 42.38 -63.60
CA GLN A 688 42.87 43.04 -64.69
C GLN A 688 42.68 42.09 -65.88
N SER A 689 43.70 41.32 -66.27
CA SER A 689 43.57 40.29 -67.31
C SER A 689 42.59 39.18 -66.94
N ILE A 690 42.51 38.80 -65.65
CA ILE A 690 41.47 37.87 -65.19
C ILE A 690 40.09 38.49 -65.39
N LEU A 691 39.89 39.75 -65.04
CA LEU A 691 38.59 40.44 -65.15
C LEU A 691 38.16 40.73 -66.60
N GLU A 692 39.08 40.72 -67.57
CA GLU A 692 38.73 40.78 -68.99
C GLU A 692 38.00 39.51 -69.46
N ARG A 693 38.37 38.34 -68.91
CA ARG A 693 37.75 37.04 -69.24
C ARG A 693 36.61 36.67 -68.28
N TRP A 694 36.72 37.01 -66.99
CA TRP A 694 35.71 36.78 -65.96
C TRP A 694 35.33 38.09 -65.27
N PRO A 695 34.51 38.94 -65.93
CA PRO A 695 34.21 40.28 -65.44
C PRO A 695 33.42 40.31 -64.14
N GLU A 696 32.80 39.19 -63.75
CA GLU A 696 32.02 39.07 -62.51
C GLU A 696 32.79 38.43 -61.34
N ASP A 697 34.08 38.11 -61.51
CA ASP A 697 34.86 37.48 -60.45
C ASP A 697 35.15 38.45 -59.28
N GLY A 698 34.36 38.33 -58.22
CA GLY A 698 34.45 39.14 -57.00
C GLY A 698 35.85 39.16 -56.36
N PRO A 699 36.51 37.99 -56.14
CA PRO A 699 37.84 37.97 -55.54
C PRO A 699 38.89 38.72 -56.37
N SER A 700 38.84 38.63 -57.70
CA SER A 700 39.77 39.40 -58.55
C SER A 700 39.49 40.90 -58.51
N LYS A 701 38.21 41.32 -58.50
CA LYS A 701 37.84 42.73 -58.30
C LYS A 701 38.41 43.28 -56.99
N PHE A 702 38.26 42.51 -55.90
CA PHE A 702 38.74 42.89 -54.58
C PHE A 702 40.27 43.07 -54.54
N HIS A 703 41.03 42.08 -55.05
CA HIS A 703 42.48 42.18 -55.05
C HIS A 703 43.03 43.18 -56.07
N LEU A 704 42.35 43.44 -57.19
CA LEU A 704 42.71 44.53 -58.09
C LEU A 704 42.63 45.89 -57.38
N GLN A 705 41.53 46.15 -56.68
CA GLN A 705 41.35 47.39 -55.91
C GLN A 705 42.45 47.57 -54.87
N TYR A 706 42.79 46.50 -54.13
CA TYR A 706 43.89 46.53 -53.17
C TYR A 706 45.26 46.68 -53.82
N SER A 707 45.48 46.06 -54.98
CA SER A 707 46.73 46.17 -55.74
C SER A 707 46.96 47.62 -56.18
N LEU A 708 45.94 48.27 -56.75
CA LEU A 708 46.01 49.68 -57.15
C LEU A 708 46.22 50.59 -55.94
N ARG A 709 45.50 50.35 -54.84
CA ARG A 709 45.67 51.11 -53.59
C ARG A 709 47.08 50.98 -53.02
N TYR A 710 47.67 49.79 -53.03
CA TYR A 710 49.01 49.56 -52.50
C TYR A 710 50.14 50.02 -53.43
N GLN A 711 49.86 50.31 -54.71
CA GLN A 711 50.79 51.05 -55.57
C GLN A 711 50.95 52.49 -55.10
N GLU A 712 49.85 53.14 -54.71
CA GLU A 712 49.85 54.53 -54.24
C GLU A 712 50.27 54.64 -52.77
N MET A 713 49.78 53.72 -51.92
CA MET A 713 50.03 53.68 -50.48
C MET A 713 50.42 52.25 -50.04
N PRO A 714 51.72 51.90 -50.12
CA PRO A 714 52.19 50.60 -49.65
C PRO A 714 51.90 50.38 -48.16
N PRO A 715 51.63 49.12 -47.73
CA PRO A 715 51.43 48.81 -46.32
C PRO A 715 52.72 49.02 -45.51
N ALA A 716 52.59 49.44 -44.24
CA ALA A 716 53.71 49.63 -43.33
C ALA A 716 54.44 48.31 -43.02
N GLU A 717 55.77 48.37 -42.90
CA GLU A 717 56.59 47.19 -42.58
C GLU A 717 56.66 46.93 -41.06
N PRO A 718 56.68 45.66 -40.62
CA PRO A 718 56.58 44.42 -41.43
C PRO A 718 55.14 44.09 -41.83
N TRP A 719 54.91 43.81 -43.12
CA TRP A 719 53.64 43.32 -43.65
C TRP A 719 53.69 41.81 -43.92
N ASP A 720 52.72 41.08 -43.37
CA ASP A 720 52.61 39.62 -43.38
C ASP A 720 51.73 39.07 -44.53
N GLY A 721 51.33 39.91 -45.47
CA GLY A 721 50.46 39.54 -46.57
C GLY A 721 48.96 39.56 -46.23
N SER A 722 48.59 40.02 -45.03
CA SER A 722 47.19 40.04 -44.60
C SER A 722 46.43 41.29 -45.06
N LEU A 723 45.17 41.09 -45.43
CA LEU A 723 44.22 42.13 -45.80
C LEU A 723 43.17 42.34 -44.72
N PHE A 724 42.68 43.56 -44.58
CA PHE A 724 41.59 43.89 -43.67
C PHE A 724 40.27 43.82 -44.43
N LEU A 725 39.34 43.04 -43.91
CA LEU A 725 37.94 43.15 -44.33
C LEU A 725 37.38 44.39 -43.62
N ALA A 726 36.84 45.34 -44.40
CA ALA A 726 36.23 46.55 -43.84
C ALA A 726 35.03 46.18 -42.95
N LYS A 727 34.66 47.05 -42.01
CA LYS A 727 33.43 46.86 -41.23
C LYS A 727 32.19 47.11 -42.06
#